data_AF-A0AAE1D1N7-F1
#
_entry.id   AF-A0AAE1D1N7-F1
#
_cell.length_a   1.000
_cell.length_b   1.000
_cell.length_c   1.000
_cell.angle_alpha   90.00
_cell.angle_beta   90.00
_cell.angle_gamma   90.00
#
_symmetry.space_group_name_H-M   'P 1'
#
loop_
_entity.id
_entity.type
_entity.pdbx_description
1 polymer ?
#
loop_
_entity_poly.entity_id
_entity_poly.type
_entity_poly.pdbx_seq_one_letter_code
_entity_poly.pdbx_strand_id
1 'polypeptide(L)'
;MGPWFILLWGVLFVGALGLETSEKNATFVSVWPEGDPNRCLEMFENTKQKVKRFGVVPGLGWDNLRNVEASQAVQYTFHKCKLTNDGQYLIPDNVFTVALKRSYVQTSAEFIDVTERTSSLTSSTINTYSSLYFYGNRISGSYSADNIETKTKQLEQEAYTARVMLQYNRYESKLQVDPPLSPQFKSRLMSLAGRIELNQLEMAHYEAQLIVRDFGTHVLKSVTAGAALIKDDLFKREVLEDGRISKTNVLDYSRRSFNRWCGSRRRYNSRTTKSDSKETEENTYSDSVTESSIRAMGGPLMDPNTTSVSDWIAQLDTNLVPMDRSGDPLYYLITPHTLPELPEATAVEAAEYVRKAIQAYYEINVIPGCTNKNRTDRFSKFANIDDGSCSAEPKQSLSFGGSFQTCETKGDKKVINDPCDELTFSNVLTGKDTCPEGYEKKLLHEGSKLGLLESERHCKRCPTHRSRRYCSTSYKQANGKYSTYWCSPKEKGGKKGATTNPINFGGIFSMTINNILTNAMNCPEEFSETRMLEDIFVCVSNKITDTNIPFGGFFSCKIGNPLASGLKKCPPGFSKQLATVNKGCEIYYCVVSWKLSGSALPPLRRPPFMMKPAVPIVEDDRKPNNTLVMVDMEAETWMQNQEALNLQQGITEGQSGHPQGLSPGAAAAIAIVCTLVGVVALLAGFVLFKRYQQSKRSSGQEMTGSGKRSGNSYC
;
A
#
# COMPACT_ATOMS: atom_id res chain seq x y z
N MET A 1 9.61 -81.49 -66.60
CA MET A 1 11.05 -81.71 -66.88
C MET A 1 11.80 -80.60 -66.16
N GLY A 2 12.62 -80.94 -65.16
CA GLY A 2 13.08 -80.02 -64.09
C GLY A 2 14.21 -79.07 -64.50
N PRO A 3 15.12 -78.70 -63.58
CA PRO A 3 15.02 -78.66 -62.10
C PRO A 3 15.55 -77.30 -61.52
N TRP A 4 15.41 -76.97 -60.24
CA TRP A 4 16.40 -77.10 -59.11
C TRP A 4 15.66 -76.42 -57.91
N PHE A 5 15.61 -76.87 -56.65
CA PHE A 5 16.62 -77.46 -55.76
C PHE A 5 15.92 -78.11 -54.54
N ILE A 6 16.74 -78.73 -53.69
CA ILE A 6 16.50 -79.88 -52.81
C ILE A 6 16.08 -79.51 -51.36
N LEU A 7 15.42 -80.51 -50.79
CA LEU A 7 14.89 -80.80 -49.45
C LEU A 7 15.82 -80.70 -48.21
N LEU A 8 15.16 -80.40 -47.09
CA LEU A 8 15.18 -81.00 -45.73
C LEU A 8 16.32 -80.84 -44.69
N TRP A 9 15.90 -80.32 -43.51
CA TRP A 9 16.13 -80.73 -42.08
C TRP A 9 17.56 -80.58 -41.50
N GLY A 10 17.82 -80.15 -40.26
CA GLY A 10 17.02 -79.79 -39.08
C GLY A 10 17.93 -79.82 -37.83
N VAL A 11 17.74 -78.86 -36.91
CA VAL A 11 17.95 -78.97 -35.44
C VAL A 11 19.39 -78.85 -34.85
N LEU A 12 19.73 -77.69 -34.23
CA LEU A 12 19.90 -77.46 -32.77
C LEU A 12 20.68 -76.17 -32.43
N PHE A 13 20.06 -75.36 -31.54
CA PHE A 13 20.57 -74.38 -30.57
C PHE A 13 22.08 -74.03 -30.54
N VAL A 14 22.40 -72.73 -30.51
CA VAL A 14 23.10 -72.01 -29.41
C VAL A 14 23.05 -70.50 -29.73
N GLY A 15 22.79 -69.69 -28.69
CA GLY A 15 22.34 -68.30 -28.77
C GLY A 15 23.24 -67.33 -29.53
N ALA A 16 22.61 -66.49 -30.34
CA ALA A 16 23.19 -65.27 -30.88
C ALA A 16 22.59 -64.08 -30.14
N LEU A 17 23.48 -63.30 -29.54
CA LEU A 17 23.26 -62.00 -28.92
C LEU A 17 22.42 -61.10 -29.82
N GLY A 18 21.15 -60.94 -29.47
CA GLY A 18 20.40 -59.75 -29.85
C GLY A 18 20.97 -58.57 -29.07
N LEU A 19 21.74 -57.71 -29.74
CA LEU A 19 21.97 -56.34 -29.29
C LEU A 19 20.63 -55.60 -29.38
N GLU A 20 19.77 -55.81 -28.40
CA GLU A 20 18.78 -54.82 -28.01
C GLU A 20 19.59 -53.66 -27.43
N THR A 21 19.76 -52.59 -28.21
CA THR A 21 20.13 -51.30 -27.66
C THR A 21 18.99 -50.86 -26.75
N SER A 22 19.10 -51.24 -25.48
CA SER A 22 18.42 -50.57 -24.38
C SER A 22 18.88 -49.11 -24.41
N GLU A 23 18.13 -48.27 -25.11
CA GLU A 23 18.05 -46.86 -24.76
C GLU A 23 17.48 -46.83 -23.35
N LYS A 24 18.38 -46.88 -22.38
CA LYS A 24 18.08 -46.50 -21.01
C LYS A 24 17.51 -45.10 -21.13
N ASN A 25 16.21 -44.94 -20.86
CA ASN A 25 15.63 -43.66 -20.49
C ASN A 25 16.44 -43.14 -19.31
N ALA A 26 17.49 -42.37 -19.61
CA ALA A 26 18.27 -41.67 -18.62
C ALA A 26 17.31 -40.64 -18.01
N THR A 27 16.75 -40.98 -16.86
CA THR A 27 16.01 -40.03 -16.04
C THR A 27 16.91 -38.81 -15.87
N PHE A 28 16.48 -37.66 -16.38
CA PHE A 28 17.23 -36.41 -16.25
C PHE A 28 17.44 -36.13 -14.75
N VAL A 29 18.69 -36.25 -14.31
CA VAL A 29 19.10 -35.95 -12.94
C VAL A 29 19.73 -34.56 -12.94
N SER A 30 19.11 -33.63 -12.23
CA SER A 30 19.61 -32.27 -12.03
C SER A 30 19.99 -32.06 -10.57
N VAL A 31 21.00 -31.23 -10.34
CA VAL A 31 21.41 -30.79 -8.99
C VAL A 31 20.39 -29.78 -8.42
N TRP A 32 19.55 -29.20 -9.27
CA TRP A 32 18.55 -28.21 -8.89
C TRP A 32 17.21 -28.88 -8.50
N PRO A 33 16.52 -28.36 -7.46
CA PRO A 33 15.24 -28.90 -7.03
C PRO A 33 14.15 -28.66 -8.09
N GLU A 34 13.05 -29.42 -7.98
CA GLU A 34 11.88 -29.18 -8.83
C GLU A 34 11.30 -27.79 -8.62
N GLY A 35 11.01 -27.09 -9.71
CA GLY A 35 10.50 -25.72 -9.69
C GLY A 35 11.59 -24.64 -9.72
N ASP A 36 12.87 -25.01 -9.61
CA ASP A 36 13.98 -24.07 -9.81
C ASP A 36 14.18 -23.78 -11.32
N PRO A 37 14.28 -22.51 -11.74
CA PRO A 37 14.50 -22.18 -13.14
C PRO A 37 15.80 -22.76 -13.72
N ASN A 38 16.85 -22.94 -12.93
CA ASN A 38 18.12 -23.49 -13.39
C ASN A 38 18.01 -24.96 -13.77
N ARG A 39 17.10 -25.72 -13.14
CA ARG A 39 16.79 -27.09 -13.56
C ARG A 39 16.29 -27.14 -15.00
N CYS A 40 15.41 -26.20 -15.36
CA CYS A 40 14.88 -26.10 -16.72
C CYS A 40 15.96 -25.67 -17.71
N LEU A 41 16.81 -24.69 -17.33
CA LEU A 41 17.91 -24.25 -18.20
C LEU A 41 18.91 -25.39 -18.47
N GLU A 42 19.30 -26.15 -17.46
CA GLU A 42 20.16 -27.33 -17.61
C GLU A 42 19.53 -28.39 -18.55
N MET A 43 18.21 -28.60 -18.45
CA MET A 43 17.47 -29.49 -19.35
C MET A 43 17.53 -29.01 -20.82
N PHE A 44 17.40 -27.70 -21.07
CA PHE A 44 17.49 -27.14 -22.42
C PHE A 44 18.92 -27.14 -22.97
N GLU A 45 19.92 -26.92 -22.12
CA GLU A 45 21.33 -27.03 -22.51
C GLU A 45 21.69 -28.45 -22.95
N ASN A 46 21.20 -29.48 -22.23
CA ASN A 46 21.39 -30.88 -22.60
C ASN A 46 20.75 -31.24 -23.95
N THR A 47 19.68 -30.54 -24.34
CA THR A 47 19.03 -30.69 -25.66
C THR A 47 19.59 -29.74 -26.72
N LYS A 48 20.69 -29.03 -26.42
CA LYS A 48 21.35 -28.03 -27.29
C LYS A 48 20.44 -26.86 -27.68
N GLN A 49 19.34 -26.62 -26.95
CA GLN A 49 18.46 -25.48 -27.16
C GLN A 49 18.96 -24.29 -26.33
N LYS A 50 19.32 -23.19 -27.01
CA LYS A 50 19.74 -21.96 -26.34
C LYS A 50 18.53 -21.17 -25.87
N VAL A 51 18.15 -21.35 -24.60
CA VAL A 51 17.05 -20.62 -23.94
C VAL A 51 17.61 -19.64 -22.93
N LYS A 52 17.06 -18.43 -22.87
CA LYS A 52 17.38 -17.45 -21.83
C LYS A 52 16.22 -17.32 -20.85
N ARG A 53 16.47 -16.91 -19.61
CA ARG A 53 15.38 -16.54 -18.70
C ARG A 53 14.74 -15.22 -19.17
N PHE A 54 13.41 -15.16 -19.17
CA PHE A 54 12.73 -13.90 -19.48
C PHE A 54 12.86 -12.93 -18.30
N GLY A 55 13.44 -11.75 -18.55
CA GLY A 55 13.70 -10.75 -17.51
C GLY A 55 12.52 -9.83 -17.18
N VAL A 56 11.48 -9.80 -18.03
CA VAL A 56 10.38 -8.83 -17.93
C VAL A 56 9.09 -9.54 -17.51
N VAL A 57 8.95 -9.81 -16.21
CA VAL A 57 7.89 -10.67 -15.65
C VAL A 57 6.93 -9.85 -14.75
N PRO A 58 5.60 -9.99 -14.90
CA PRO A 58 4.62 -9.35 -14.02
C PRO A 58 4.48 -10.11 -12.69
N GLY A 59 3.82 -9.52 -11.69
CA GLY A 59 3.65 -10.14 -10.35
C GLY A 59 4.43 -9.46 -9.22
N LEU A 60 5.22 -8.44 -9.55
CA LEU A 60 5.83 -7.54 -8.57
C LEU A 60 4.82 -6.52 -8.06
N GLY A 61 4.98 -6.13 -6.80
CA GLY A 61 4.36 -4.94 -6.25
C GLY A 61 4.88 -3.67 -6.92
N TRP A 62 4.09 -2.61 -6.92
CA TRP A 62 4.39 -1.35 -7.60
C TRP A 62 3.96 -0.14 -6.80
N ASP A 63 4.91 0.76 -6.56
CA ASP A 63 4.63 2.08 -6.00
C ASP A 63 4.35 3.08 -7.11
N ASN A 64 3.08 3.38 -7.29
CA ASN A 64 2.60 4.17 -8.43
C ASN A 64 2.82 5.68 -8.24
N LEU A 65 3.25 6.16 -7.07
CA LEU A 65 3.65 7.57 -6.90
C LEU A 65 5.10 7.77 -7.38
N ARG A 66 5.97 6.80 -7.11
CA ARG A 66 7.41 6.85 -7.45
C ARG A 66 7.75 6.17 -8.78
N ASN A 67 6.82 5.41 -9.34
CA ASN A 67 7.08 4.51 -10.47
C ASN A 67 8.25 3.54 -10.20
N VAL A 68 8.23 2.87 -9.05
CA VAL A 68 9.25 1.88 -8.68
C VAL A 68 8.64 0.53 -8.36
N GLU A 69 9.37 -0.51 -8.76
CA GLU A 69 9.06 -1.89 -8.38
C GLU A 69 9.30 -2.08 -6.87
N ALA A 70 8.36 -2.73 -6.22
CA ALA A 70 8.40 -3.10 -4.81
C ALA A 70 8.64 -4.60 -4.67
N SER A 71 8.33 -5.17 -3.51
CA SER A 71 8.50 -6.61 -3.26
C SER A 71 7.59 -7.47 -4.13
N GLN A 72 8.00 -8.72 -4.35
CA GLN A 72 7.24 -9.70 -5.11
C GLN A 72 5.92 -10.05 -4.41
N ALA A 73 4.78 -9.78 -5.04
CA ALA A 73 3.45 -10.07 -4.48
C ALA A 73 2.94 -11.46 -4.91
N VAL A 74 3.40 -11.94 -6.07
CA VAL A 74 2.99 -13.20 -6.69
C VAL A 74 4.16 -14.18 -6.74
N GLN A 75 3.95 -15.44 -6.38
CA GLN A 75 4.96 -16.48 -6.44
C GLN A 75 5.29 -16.86 -7.90
N TYR A 76 6.56 -17.09 -8.19
CA TYR A 76 7.02 -17.64 -9.47
C TYR A 76 7.45 -19.10 -9.29
N THR A 77 6.90 -19.97 -10.12
CA THR A 77 7.25 -21.40 -10.16
C THR A 77 7.62 -21.80 -11.59
N PHE A 78 8.52 -22.77 -11.73
CA PHE A 78 9.03 -23.24 -13.03
C PHE A 78 8.91 -24.76 -13.19
N HIS A 79 7.89 -25.40 -12.60
CA HIS A 79 7.74 -26.86 -12.66
C HIS A 79 7.46 -27.35 -14.08
N LYS A 80 6.80 -26.54 -14.91
CA LYS A 80 6.44 -26.93 -16.29
C LYS A 80 7.52 -26.58 -17.32
N CYS A 81 8.63 -25.97 -16.90
CA CYS A 81 9.68 -25.45 -17.78
C CYS A 81 9.13 -24.71 -19.01
N LYS A 82 8.11 -23.86 -18.78
CA LYS A 82 7.32 -23.23 -19.83
C LYS A 82 8.16 -22.22 -20.61
N LEU A 83 8.11 -22.30 -21.94
CA LEU A 83 8.76 -21.34 -22.83
C LEU A 83 7.76 -20.35 -23.42
N THR A 84 8.27 -19.22 -23.93
CA THR A 84 7.54 -18.37 -24.86
C THR A 84 7.16 -19.14 -26.12
N ASN A 85 6.11 -18.70 -26.83
CA ASN A 85 5.60 -19.43 -28.01
C ASN A 85 6.62 -19.56 -29.16
N ASP A 86 7.64 -18.71 -29.18
CA ASP A 86 8.77 -18.76 -30.13
C ASP A 86 9.99 -19.54 -29.60
N GLY A 87 9.89 -20.13 -28.41
CA GLY A 87 10.92 -20.99 -27.81
C GLY A 87 12.18 -20.26 -27.34
N GLN A 88 12.18 -18.92 -27.29
CA GLN A 88 13.39 -18.13 -26.98
C GLN A 88 13.63 -17.95 -25.47
N TYR A 89 12.56 -17.80 -24.68
CA TYR A 89 12.69 -17.49 -23.27
C TYR A 89 11.92 -18.45 -22.36
N LEU A 90 12.53 -18.80 -21.22
CA LEU A 90 11.90 -19.48 -20.09
C LEU A 90 11.05 -18.49 -19.28
N ILE A 91 9.79 -18.85 -19.01
CA ILE A 91 8.81 -18.04 -18.27
C ILE A 91 8.20 -18.83 -17.10
N PRO A 92 7.72 -18.16 -16.03
CA PRO A 92 7.03 -18.83 -14.94
C PRO A 92 5.73 -19.52 -15.38
N ASP A 93 5.32 -20.54 -14.63
CA ASP A 93 4.14 -21.36 -14.93
C ASP A 93 2.84 -20.55 -14.97
N ASN A 94 2.72 -19.56 -14.07
CA ASN A 94 1.59 -18.65 -13.90
C ASN A 94 1.66 -17.38 -14.79
N VAL A 95 2.58 -17.37 -15.76
CA VAL A 95 2.75 -16.25 -16.70
C VAL A 95 2.54 -16.76 -18.13
N PHE A 96 1.94 -15.94 -18.98
CA PHE A 96 1.92 -16.18 -20.42
C PHE A 96 2.40 -14.93 -21.16
N THR A 97 2.89 -15.12 -22.37
CA THR A 97 3.41 -14.02 -23.21
C THR A 97 2.64 -13.94 -24.52
N VAL A 98 2.49 -12.71 -25.00
CA VAL A 98 1.96 -12.39 -26.32
C VAL A 98 3.10 -11.74 -27.10
N ALA A 99 3.52 -12.38 -28.19
CA ALA A 99 4.55 -11.81 -29.07
C ALA A 99 3.93 -10.64 -29.86
N LEU A 100 4.44 -9.43 -29.62
CA LEU A 100 4.07 -8.22 -30.34
C LEU A 100 4.87 -8.18 -31.65
N LYS A 101 4.53 -9.06 -32.60
CA LYS A 101 5.21 -9.20 -33.90
C LYS A 101 4.88 -8.03 -34.85
N ARG A 102 5.12 -6.79 -34.43
CA ARG A 102 4.90 -5.59 -35.23
C ARG A 102 6.25 -4.90 -35.46
N SER A 103 6.60 -4.63 -36.72
CA SER A 103 7.70 -3.71 -37.08
C SER A 103 7.30 -2.24 -36.89
N TYR A 104 6.24 -1.98 -36.11
CA TYR A 104 5.75 -0.64 -35.85
C TYR A 104 6.66 0.04 -34.84
N VAL A 105 7.43 0.99 -35.33
CA VAL A 105 8.26 1.84 -34.49
C VAL A 105 7.42 3.04 -34.09
N GLN A 106 7.18 3.20 -32.79
CA GLN A 106 6.46 4.35 -32.29
C GLN A 106 7.43 5.52 -32.17
N THR A 107 7.45 6.38 -33.20
CA THR A 107 8.11 7.69 -33.13
C THR A 107 7.10 8.70 -32.61
N SER A 108 7.33 9.21 -31.40
CA SER A 108 6.48 10.24 -30.81
C SER A 108 7.31 11.47 -30.46
N ALA A 109 6.66 12.64 -30.47
CA ALA A 109 7.23 13.84 -29.89
C ALA A 109 6.18 14.47 -28.97
N GLU A 110 6.58 14.75 -27.73
CA GLU A 110 5.76 15.30 -26.67
C GLU A 110 6.35 16.64 -26.24
N PHE A 111 5.48 17.62 -26.03
CA PHE A 111 5.86 18.89 -25.43
C PHE A 111 5.33 18.93 -24.01
N ILE A 112 6.22 19.20 -23.06
CA ILE A 112 5.98 19.14 -21.63
C ILE A 112 6.11 20.55 -21.05
N ASP A 113 4.98 21.20 -20.80
CA ASP A 113 4.88 22.48 -20.08
C ASP A 113 4.63 22.29 -18.58
N VAL A 114 3.70 21.37 -18.26
CA VAL A 114 3.26 21.01 -16.91
C VAL A 114 3.62 19.55 -16.66
N THR A 115 4.54 19.33 -15.72
CA THR A 115 5.07 18.00 -15.42
C THR A 115 4.00 17.02 -14.94
N GLU A 116 2.97 17.53 -14.26
CA GLU A 116 1.84 16.76 -13.74
C GLU A 116 0.96 16.15 -14.85
N ARG A 117 1.10 16.64 -16.10
CA ARG A 117 0.37 16.13 -17.28
C ARG A 117 1.20 15.21 -18.16
N THR A 118 2.49 15.06 -17.89
CA THR A 118 3.42 14.27 -18.69
C THR A 118 3.09 12.79 -18.65
N SER A 119 3.20 12.12 -19.79
CA SER A 119 3.13 10.66 -19.83
C SER A 119 4.44 10.03 -19.31
N SER A 120 4.34 9.04 -18.40
CA SER A 120 5.53 8.33 -17.93
C SER A 120 6.11 7.45 -19.04
N LEU A 121 7.44 7.45 -19.16
CA LEU A 121 8.19 6.69 -20.18
C LEU A 121 7.95 5.18 -20.12
N THR A 122 7.83 4.61 -18.92
CA THR A 122 7.80 3.15 -18.71
C THR A 122 6.57 2.67 -17.93
N SER A 123 5.64 3.58 -17.62
CA SER A 123 4.49 3.29 -16.76
C SER A 123 3.27 4.16 -17.08
N SER A 124 3.12 4.57 -18.34
CA SER A 124 2.01 5.43 -18.78
C SER A 124 0.65 4.80 -18.52
N THR A 125 0.52 3.50 -18.80
CA THR A 125 -0.76 2.77 -18.67
C THR A 125 -1.21 2.66 -17.22
N ILE A 126 -0.37 2.16 -16.31
CA ILE A 126 -0.69 2.05 -14.88
C ILE A 126 -0.93 3.41 -14.20
N ASN A 127 -0.20 4.45 -14.63
CA ASN A 127 -0.43 5.83 -14.16
C ASN A 127 -1.74 6.42 -14.69
N THR A 128 -2.28 5.94 -15.81
CA THR A 128 -3.50 6.50 -16.40
C THR A 128 -4.74 5.76 -15.94
N TYR A 129 -4.73 4.43 -16.04
CA TYR A 129 -5.93 3.61 -15.87
C TYR A 129 -6.11 3.07 -14.45
N SER A 130 -5.03 2.92 -13.69
CA SER A 130 -5.06 2.39 -12.32
C SER A 130 -4.83 3.48 -11.27
N SER A 131 -4.85 4.75 -11.68
CA SER A 131 -4.69 5.87 -10.77
C SER A 131 -5.85 6.00 -9.78
N LEU A 132 -5.50 6.37 -8.55
CA LEU A 132 -6.47 6.93 -7.61
C LEU A 132 -6.66 8.41 -7.90
N TYR A 133 -7.92 8.83 -7.99
CA TYR A 133 -8.32 10.20 -8.27
C TYR A 133 -8.67 10.94 -6.99
N PHE A 134 -8.02 12.07 -6.76
CA PHE A 134 -8.27 12.99 -5.66
C PHE A 134 -8.65 14.35 -6.27
N TYR A 135 -9.75 14.97 -5.83
CA TYR A 135 -10.26 16.24 -6.40
C TYR A 135 -10.43 16.22 -7.94
N GLY A 136 -10.75 15.06 -8.52
CA GLY A 136 -10.90 14.90 -9.96
C GLY A 136 -9.58 14.80 -10.75
N ASN A 137 -8.43 14.81 -10.08
CA ASN A 137 -7.11 14.70 -10.70
C ASN A 137 -6.33 13.50 -10.11
N ARG A 138 -5.25 13.10 -10.78
CA ARG A 138 -4.35 12.01 -10.35
C ARG A 138 -2.97 12.57 -10.01
N ILE A 139 -2.28 11.91 -9.08
CA ILE A 139 -0.88 12.23 -8.70
C ILE A 139 0.09 11.08 -8.99
N SER A 140 -0.35 10.04 -9.70
CA SER A 140 0.51 8.89 -10.01
C SER A 140 1.69 9.32 -10.89
N GLY A 141 2.88 8.83 -10.55
CA GLY A 141 4.15 9.21 -11.16
C GLY A 141 4.70 10.58 -10.75
N SER A 142 3.99 11.38 -9.94
CA SER A 142 4.45 12.74 -9.59
C SER A 142 5.75 12.77 -8.79
N TYR A 143 6.09 11.67 -8.12
CA TYR A 143 7.33 11.50 -7.34
C TYR A 143 8.33 10.55 -8.02
N SER A 144 8.12 10.24 -9.30
CA SER A 144 9.10 9.45 -10.05
C SER A 144 10.37 10.24 -10.33
N ALA A 145 11.50 9.55 -10.43
CA ALA A 145 12.80 10.17 -10.69
C ALA A 145 12.76 11.04 -11.96
N ASP A 146 12.18 10.52 -13.05
CA ASP A 146 12.00 11.26 -14.31
C ASP A 146 11.16 12.53 -14.12
N ASN A 147 10.08 12.46 -13.33
CA ASN A 147 9.20 13.62 -13.10
C ASN A 147 9.89 14.68 -12.23
N ILE A 148 10.53 14.26 -11.13
CA ILE A 148 11.27 15.15 -10.24
C ILE A 148 12.42 15.82 -10.98
N GLU A 149 13.19 15.07 -11.77
CA GLU A 149 14.30 15.59 -12.56
C GLU A 149 13.79 16.62 -13.58
N THR A 150 12.76 16.27 -14.36
CA THR A 150 12.18 17.17 -15.38
C THR A 150 11.64 18.44 -14.73
N LYS A 151 10.88 18.31 -13.63
CA LYS A 151 10.29 19.46 -12.92
C LYS A 151 11.38 20.36 -12.36
N THR A 152 12.42 19.80 -11.76
CA THR A 152 13.54 20.56 -11.19
C THR A 152 14.27 21.34 -12.27
N LYS A 153 14.68 20.69 -13.37
CA LYS A 153 15.39 21.34 -14.49
C LYS A 153 14.56 22.46 -15.13
N GLN A 154 13.26 22.23 -15.35
CA GLN A 154 12.36 23.24 -15.89
C GLN A 154 12.22 24.47 -14.99
N LEU A 155 12.25 24.28 -13.67
CA LEU A 155 12.16 25.38 -12.70
C LEU A 155 13.48 26.14 -12.57
N GLU A 156 14.62 25.45 -12.62
CA GLU A 156 15.96 26.05 -12.51
C GLU A 156 16.35 26.85 -13.75
N GLN A 157 15.98 26.37 -14.94
CA GLN A 157 16.37 26.98 -16.22
C GLN A 157 15.25 27.80 -16.88
N GLU A 158 14.10 27.96 -16.21
CA GLU A 158 12.90 28.61 -16.75
C GLU A 158 12.55 28.12 -18.17
N ALA A 159 12.50 26.80 -18.33
CA ALA A 159 12.47 26.15 -19.63
C ALA A 159 11.30 25.16 -19.78
N TYR A 160 10.99 24.82 -21.04
CA TYR A 160 10.10 23.73 -21.40
C TYR A 160 10.89 22.54 -21.94
N THR A 161 10.27 21.36 -21.93
CA THR A 161 10.90 20.14 -22.44
C THR A 161 10.19 19.64 -23.70
N ALA A 162 10.95 19.38 -24.76
CA ALA A 162 10.52 18.62 -25.93
C ALA A 162 11.16 17.24 -25.89
N ARG A 163 10.32 16.20 -25.84
CA ARG A 163 10.74 14.80 -25.75
C ARG A 163 10.43 14.08 -27.04
N VAL A 164 11.44 13.45 -27.65
CA VAL A 164 11.27 12.57 -28.83
C VAL A 164 11.64 11.16 -28.42
N MET A 165 10.80 10.19 -28.80
CA MET A 165 10.99 8.79 -28.44
C MET A 165 10.86 7.89 -29.66
N LEU A 166 11.74 6.89 -29.71
CA LEU A 166 11.74 5.78 -30.67
C LEU A 166 11.62 4.48 -29.89
N GLN A 167 10.42 3.89 -29.87
CA GLN A 167 10.10 2.73 -29.03
C GLN A 167 9.85 1.46 -29.85
N TYR A 168 10.40 0.35 -29.37
CA TYR A 168 10.24 -1.00 -29.92
C TYR A 168 9.67 -1.94 -28.85
N ASN A 169 8.42 -2.35 -29.02
CA ASN A 169 7.78 -3.33 -28.14
C ASN A 169 7.85 -4.72 -28.76
N ARG A 170 8.31 -5.71 -28.00
CA ARG A 170 8.57 -7.09 -28.48
C ARG A 170 7.60 -8.11 -27.91
N TYR A 171 7.36 -8.07 -26.61
CA TYR A 171 6.45 -8.99 -25.94
C TYR A 171 5.55 -8.22 -24.98
N GLU A 172 4.36 -8.76 -24.74
CA GLU A 172 3.56 -8.42 -23.57
C GLU A 172 3.47 -9.67 -22.68
N SER A 173 4.00 -9.59 -21.47
CA SER A 173 3.85 -10.66 -20.47
C SER A 173 2.68 -10.36 -19.55
N LYS A 174 1.89 -11.39 -19.22
CA LYS A 174 0.67 -11.28 -18.42
C LYS A 174 0.61 -12.36 -17.35
N LEU A 175 0.10 -11.98 -16.18
CA LEU A 175 -0.27 -12.93 -15.14
C LEU A 175 -1.52 -13.73 -15.56
N GLN A 176 -1.56 -14.98 -15.15
CA GLN A 176 -2.80 -15.75 -15.13
C GLN A 176 -3.74 -15.23 -14.03
N VAL A 177 -5.01 -15.62 -14.14
CA VAL A 177 -6.05 -15.31 -13.15
C VAL A 177 -5.73 -16.03 -11.83
N ASP A 178 -6.01 -15.38 -10.71
CA ASP A 178 -5.81 -15.88 -9.33
C ASP A 178 -4.44 -16.53 -9.11
N PRO A 179 -3.33 -15.79 -9.35
CA PRO A 179 -2.00 -16.37 -9.19
C PRO A 179 -1.69 -16.61 -7.70
N PRO A 180 -0.88 -17.64 -7.38
CA PRO A 180 -0.47 -17.90 -6.01
C PRO A 180 0.31 -16.70 -5.44
N LEU A 181 -0.02 -16.30 -4.22
CA LEU A 181 0.66 -15.20 -3.53
C LEU A 181 2.07 -15.62 -3.14
N SER A 182 3.00 -14.66 -3.09
CA SER A 182 4.33 -14.94 -2.55
C SER A 182 4.24 -15.26 -1.05
N PRO A 183 5.13 -16.13 -0.50
CA PRO A 183 5.10 -16.48 0.91
C PRO A 183 5.20 -15.25 1.83
N GLN A 184 6.06 -14.28 1.48
CA GLN A 184 6.22 -13.07 2.28
C GLN A 184 4.95 -12.20 2.27
N PHE A 185 4.28 -12.07 1.12
CA PHE A 185 3.05 -11.29 1.04
C PHE A 185 1.92 -11.98 1.80
N LYS A 186 1.77 -13.29 1.63
CA LYS A 186 0.79 -14.12 2.34
C LYS A 186 0.98 -14.01 3.86
N SER A 187 2.20 -14.23 4.37
CA SER A 187 2.51 -14.12 5.79
C SER A 187 2.11 -12.75 6.39
N ARG A 188 2.37 -11.64 5.69
CA ARG A 188 1.93 -10.30 6.14
C ARG A 188 0.40 -10.16 6.20
N LEU A 189 -0.32 -10.73 5.23
CA LEU A 189 -1.78 -10.72 5.21
C LEU A 189 -2.37 -11.60 6.33
N MET A 190 -1.75 -12.74 6.62
CA MET A 190 -2.15 -13.62 7.73
C MET A 190 -1.98 -12.92 9.09
N SER A 191 -0.87 -12.19 9.28
CA SER A 191 -0.65 -11.36 10.47
C SER A 191 -1.74 -10.28 10.61
N LEU A 192 -2.02 -9.54 9.54
CA LEU A 192 -3.08 -8.52 9.50
C LEU A 192 -4.45 -9.13 9.85
N ALA A 193 -4.81 -10.24 9.23
CA ALA A 193 -6.05 -10.96 9.51
C ALA A 193 -6.14 -11.37 11.00
N GLY A 194 -5.05 -11.88 11.57
CA GLY A 194 -4.99 -12.18 13.01
C GLY A 194 -5.23 -10.94 13.89
N ARG A 195 -4.72 -9.76 13.51
CA ARG A 195 -5.01 -8.50 14.25
C ARG A 195 -6.48 -8.11 14.19
N ILE A 196 -7.13 -8.33 13.04
CA ILE A 196 -8.54 -8.01 12.83
C ILE A 196 -9.42 -8.92 13.72
N GLU A 197 -9.17 -10.23 13.69
CA GLU A 197 -9.92 -11.21 14.49
C GLU A 197 -9.76 -11.00 16.01
N LEU A 198 -8.59 -10.53 16.45
CA LEU A 198 -8.34 -10.17 17.84
C LEU A 198 -8.85 -8.77 18.23
N ASN A 199 -9.58 -8.09 17.34
CA ASN A 199 -10.09 -6.73 17.51
C ASN A 199 -8.98 -5.71 17.86
N GLN A 200 -7.76 -5.92 17.36
CA GLN A 200 -6.60 -5.04 17.55
C GLN A 200 -6.51 -4.02 16.41
N LEU A 201 -7.55 -3.20 16.25
CA LEU A 201 -7.77 -2.39 15.04
C LEU A 201 -6.64 -1.37 14.75
N GLU A 202 -6.08 -0.74 15.78
CA GLU A 202 -4.96 0.21 15.62
C GLU A 202 -3.69 -0.51 15.09
N MET A 203 -3.42 -1.73 15.58
CA MET A 203 -2.32 -2.56 15.09
C MET A 203 -2.58 -3.04 13.66
N ALA A 204 -3.82 -3.39 13.33
CA ALA A 204 -4.21 -3.74 11.96
C ALA A 204 -3.98 -2.58 10.98
N HIS A 205 -4.34 -1.34 11.36
CA HIS A 205 -4.02 -0.15 10.58
C HIS A 205 -2.52 0.05 10.37
N TYR A 206 -1.72 -0.14 11.42
CA TYR A 206 -0.27 -0.05 11.34
C TYR A 206 0.34 -1.12 10.41
N GLU A 207 -0.05 -2.39 10.56
CA GLU A 207 0.43 -3.48 9.71
C GLU A 207 0.01 -3.32 8.24
N ALA A 208 -1.20 -2.85 7.97
CA ALA A 208 -1.66 -2.53 6.61
C ALA A 208 -0.79 -1.44 5.95
N GLN A 209 -0.35 -0.43 6.70
CA GLN A 209 0.58 0.58 6.20
C GLN A 209 1.96 -0.02 5.88
N LEU A 210 2.43 -0.98 6.66
CA LEU A 210 3.69 -1.70 6.35
C LEU A 210 3.57 -2.54 5.07
N ILE A 211 2.41 -3.16 4.82
CA ILE A 211 2.16 -3.87 3.56
C ILE A 211 2.31 -2.90 2.37
N VAL A 212 1.69 -1.72 2.44
CA VAL A 212 1.82 -0.70 1.37
C VAL A 212 3.26 -0.20 1.23
N ARG A 213 4.00 -0.06 2.33
CA ARG A 213 5.41 0.34 2.30
C ARG A 213 6.28 -0.68 1.55
N ASP A 214 6.06 -1.97 1.79
CA ASP A 214 6.93 -3.07 1.36
C ASP A 214 6.55 -3.62 -0.03
N PHE A 215 5.25 -3.67 -0.36
CA PHE A 215 4.70 -4.19 -1.61
C PHE A 215 4.15 -3.09 -2.54
N GLY A 216 4.15 -1.83 -2.10
CA GLY A 216 3.63 -0.73 -2.89
C GLY A 216 2.09 -0.67 -2.88
N THR A 217 1.57 0.00 -3.90
CA THR A 217 0.14 0.36 -4.01
C THR A 217 -0.63 -0.51 -5.00
N HIS A 218 0.08 -1.13 -5.92
CA HIS A 218 -0.43 -1.88 -7.05
C HIS A 218 0.32 -3.20 -7.20
N VAL A 219 -0.24 -4.13 -7.96
CA VAL A 219 0.47 -5.27 -8.52
C VAL A 219 0.54 -5.12 -10.03
N LEU A 220 1.70 -5.43 -10.61
CA LEU A 220 1.85 -5.50 -12.07
C LEU A 220 1.16 -6.75 -12.63
N LYS A 221 0.11 -6.56 -13.43
CA LYS A 221 -0.61 -7.65 -14.11
C LYS A 221 -0.09 -7.91 -15.51
N SER A 222 0.30 -6.86 -16.23
CA SER A 222 1.02 -7.00 -17.49
C SER A 222 2.21 -6.07 -17.59
N VAL A 223 3.23 -6.52 -18.29
CA VAL A 223 4.42 -5.73 -18.59
C VAL A 223 4.75 -5.87 -20.07
N THR A 224 4.95 -4.74 -20.73
CA THR A 224 5.41 -4.70 -22.12
C THR A 224 6.93 -4.72 -22.13
N ALA A 225 7.53 -5.75 -22.71
CA ALA A 225 8.97 -5.89 -22.87
C ALA A 225 9.43 -5.30 -24.20
N GLY A 226 10.50 -4.52 -24.18
CA GLY A 226 11.00 -3.83 -25.36
C GLY A 226 12.29 -3.05 -25.10
N ALA A 227 12.52 -2.06 -25.95
CA ALA A 227 13.60 -1.08 -25.80
C ALA A 227 13.19 0.26 -26.42
N ALA A 228 13.83 1.36 -26.00
CA ALA A 228 13.60 2.68 -26.60
C ALA A 228 14.86 3.55 -26.62
N LEU A 229 14.90 4.46 -27.61
CA LEU A 229 15.80 5.61 -27.62
C LEU A 229 14.98 6.88 -27.39
N ILE A 230 15.42 7.71 -26.45
CA ILE A 230 14.70 8.90 -26.00
C ILE A 230 15.66 10.08 -26.06
N LYS A 231 15.21 11.21 -26.61
CA LYS A 231 15.92 12.48 -26.60
C LYS A 231 15.06 13.54 -25.94
N ASP A 232 15.60 14.21 -24.93
CA ASP A 232 14.95 15.32 -24.24
C ASP A 232 15.73 16.61 -24.51
N ASP A 233 15.06 17.59 -25.09
CA ASP A 233 15.54 18.95 -25.28
C ASP A 233 14.88 19.87 -24.27
N LEU A 234 15.68 20.56 -23.48
CA LEU A 234 15.24 21.63 -22.59
C LEU A 234 15.53 22.96 -23.30
N PHE A 235 14.50 23.79 -23.48
CA PHE A 235 14.63 25.02 -24.25
C PHE A 235 13.91 26.20 -23.59
N LYS A 236 14.44 27.40 -23.80
CA LYS A 236 13.99 28.64 -23.15
C LYS A 236 12.50 28.90 -23.39
N ARG A 237 11.78 29.20 -22.31
CA ARG A 237 10.33 29.49 -22.33
C ARG A 237 9.97 30.72 -23.16
N GLU A 238 10.81 31.76 -23.09
CA GLU A 238 10.64 33.05 -23.79
C GLU A 238 10.38 32.89 -25.29
N VAL A 239 10.99 31.89 -25.93
CA VAL A 239 10.88 31.69 -27.38
C VAL A 239 9.47 31.31 -27.83
N LEU A 240 8.69 30.65 -26.96
CA LEU A 240 7.27 30.39 -27.18
C LEU A 240 6.39 31.56 -26.75
N GLU A 241 6.71 32.21 -25.62
CA GLU A 241 5.93 33.32 -25.08
C GLU A 241 5.95 34.57 -25.97
N ASP A 242 7.12 34.84 -26.58
CA ASP A 242 7.30 35.92 -27.57
C ASP A 242 6.71 35.60 -28.94
N GLY A 243 6.16 34.39 -29.13
CA GLY A 243 5.61 33.93 -30.41
C GLY A 243 6.66 33.73 -31.52
N ARG A 244 7.95 33.64 -31.18
CA ARG A 244 9.03 33.43 -32.16
C ARG A 244 8.98 32.05 -32.81
N ILE A 245 8.48 31.06 -32.06
CA ILE A 245 8.26 29.69 -32.54
C ILE A 245 6.91 29.20 -32.04
N SER A 246 6.20 28.42 -32.86
CA SER A 246 4.97 27.74 -32.44
C SER A 246 5.24 26.38 -31.77
N LYS A 247 4.34 25.93 -30.89
CA LYS A 247 4.42 24.58 -30.26
C LYS A 247 4.54 23.45 -31.28
N THR A 248 3.86 23.56 -32.43
CA THR A 248 3.94 22.59 -33.53
C THR A 248 5.32 22.57 -34.17
N ASN A 249 5.93 23.74 -34.37
CA ASN A 249 7.24 23.86 -34.98
C ASN A 249 8.34 23.35 -34.03
N VAL A 250 8.25 23.61 -32.72
CA VAL A 250 9.13 23.00 -31.70
C VAL A 250 9.17 21.47 -31.84
N LEU A 251 8.01 20.82 -31.95
CA LEU A 251 7.93 19.37 -32.08
C LEU A 251 8.51 18.87 -33.42
N ASP A 252 8.35 19.61 -34.51
CA ASP A 252 8.96 19.28 -35.80
C ASP A 252 10.50 19.41 -35.73
N TYR A 253 11.01 20.52 -35.20
CA TYR A 253 12.45 20.76 -35.08
C TYR A 253 13.13 19.79 -34.12
N SER A 254 12.49 19.45 -33.00
CA SER A 254 13.00 18.42 -32.09
C SER A 254 13.10 17.05 -32.79
N ARG A 255 12.09 16.66 -33.60
CA ARG A 255 12.14 15.43 -34.42
C ARG A 255 13.24 15.47 -35.46
N ARG A 256 13.44 16.60 -36.15
CA ARG A 256 14.54 16.76 -37.12
C ARG A 256 15.90 16.65 -36.45
N SER A 257 16.06 17.26 -35.28
CA SER A 257 17.27 17.17 -34.46
C SER A 257 17.56 15.72 -34.06
N PHE A 258 16.53 14.99 -33.62
CA PHE A 258 16.63 13.56 -33.32
C PHE A 258 16.99 12.72 -34.55
N ASN A 259 16.32 12.93 -35.68
CA ASN A 259 16.59 12.21 -36.93
C ASN A 259 17.98 12.52 -37.48
N ARG A 260 18.46 13.76 -37.32
CA ARG A 260 19.83 14.15 -37.64
C ARG A 260 20.78 13.35 -36.76
N TRP A 261 20.60 13.33 -35.44
CA TRP A 261 21.43 12.52 -34.56
C TRP A 261 21.43 11.01 -34.94
N CYS A 262 20.27 10.42 -35.20
CA CYS A 262 20.15 9.03 -35.68
C CYS A 262 20.82 8.81 -37.05
N GLY A 263 20.78 9.84 -37.91
CA GLY A 263 21.18 9.79 -39.30
C GLY A 263 22.58 10.34 -39.60
N SER A 264 23.27 10.99 -38.65
CA SER A 264 24.55 11.70 -38.81
C SER A 264 25.76 10.82 -39.20
N ARG A 265 25.53 9.55 -39.58
CA ARG A 265 26.51 8.71 -40.29
C ARG A 265 26.19 8.46 -41.76
N ARG A 266 25.00 8.83 -42.23
CA ARG A 266 24.69 9.00 -43.65
C ARG A 266 24.78 10.49 -43.95
N ARG A 267 25.74 10.87 -44.81
CA ARG A 267 25.77 12.20 -45.45
C ARG A 267 24.42 12.43 -46.13
N TYR A 268 23.48 13.02 -45.41
CA TYR A 268 22.21 13.41 -45.96
C TYR A 268 22.45 14.75 -46.65
N ASN A 269 22.60 14.71 -47.97
CA ASN A 269 22.46 15.90 -48.81
C ASN A 269 21.00 16.34 -48.72
N SER A 270 20.66 17.06 -47.66
CA SER A 270 19.42 17.80 -47.59
C SER A 270 19.49 18.93 -48.60
N ARG A 271 18.97 18.70 -49.81
CA ARG A 271 18.46 19.80 -50.62
C ARG A 271 17.26 20.38 -49.87
N THR A 272 17.50 21.37 -49.02
CA THR A 272 16.45 22.27 -48.55
C THR A 272 16.08 23.19 -49.71
N THR A 273 14.89 23.01 -50.25
CA THR A 273 14.19 24.10 -50.93
C THR A 273 14.06 25.25 -49.93
N LYS A 274 14.83 26.32 -50.16
CA LYS A 274 14.86 27.52 -49.33
C LYS A 274 13.47 28.13 -49.20
N SER A 275 12.96 28.18 -47.98
CA SER A 275 12.03 29.22 -47.55
C SER A 275 12.67 29.89 -46.33
N ASP A 276 13.11 31.13 -46.48
CA ASP A 276 13.98 31.83 -45.52
C ASP A 276 13.41 31.93 -44.09
N SER A 277 12.08 31.82 -43.91
CA SER A 277 11.44 31.84 -42.58
C SER A 277 11.57 30.55 -41.78
N LYS A 278 11.64 29.37 -42.44
CA LYS A 278 11.70 28.07 -41.74
C LYS A 278 13.11 27.73 -41.24
N GLU A 279 14.13 28.25 -41.92
CA GLU A 279 15.54 28.07 -41.55
C GLU A 279 15.92 29.00 -40.38
N THR A 280 15.35 30.21 -40.33
CA THR A 280 15.50 31.15 -39.21
C THR A 280 14.81 30.64 -37.94
N GLU A 281 13.62 30.03 -38.03
CA GLU A 281 12.96 29.40 -36.88
C GLU A 281 13.68 28.13 -36.37
N GLU A 282 14.25 27.28 -37.25
CA GLU A 282 15.01 26.09 -36.85
C GLU A 282 16.31 26.47 -36.10
N ASN A 283 16.99 27.52 -36.57
CA ASN A 283 18.15 28.09 -35.87
C ASN A 283 17.73 28.69 -34.53
N THR A 284 16.62 29.44 -34.49
CA THR A 284 16.07 29.99 -33.26
C THR A 284 15.75 28.89 -32.23
N TYR A 285 15.18 27.76 -32.66
CA TYR A 285 14.96 26.60 -31.79
C TYR A 285 16.30 26.08 -31.25
N SER A 286 17.24 25.81 -32.14
CA SER A 286 18.55 25.24 -31.78
C SER A 286 19.32 26.13 -30.79
N ASP A 287 19.29 27.45 -30.99
CA ASP A 287 19.93 28.44 -30.11
C ASP A 287 19.21 28.59 -28.76
N SER A 288 17.94 28.19 -28.71
CA SER A 288 17.12 28.22 -27.48
C SER A 288 17.29 26.98 -26.60
N VAL A 289 17.82 25.88 -27.15
CA VAL A 289 18.07 24.65 -26.39
C VAL A 289 19.23 24.88 -25.44
N THR A 290 18.96 24.80 -24.14
CA THR A 290 19.96 24.95 -23.08
C THR A 290 20.61 23.62 -22.71
N GLU A 291 19.85 22.53 -22.83
CA GLU A 291 20.32 21.18 -22.51
C GLU A 291 19.68 20.17 -23.47
N SER A 292 20.46 19.20 -23.94
CA SER A 292 19.98 18.08 -24.76
C SER A 292 20.54 16.78 -24.19
N SER A 293 19.66 15.84 -23.84
CA SER A 293 20.04 14.54 -23.30
C SER A 293 19.50 13.40 -24.17
N ILE A 294 20.26 12.31 -24.26
CA ILE A 294 19.87 11.11 -25.02
C ILE A 294 20.02 9.90 -24.10
N ARG A 295 18.98 9.07 -24.07
CA ARG A 295 18.88 7.90 -23.20
C ARG A 295 18.48 6.68 -24.02
N ALA A 296 19.19 5.58 -23.82
CA ALA A 296 18.81 4.27 -24.34
C ALA A 296 18.26 3.42 -23.19
N MET A 297 17.05 2.89 -23.36
CA MET A 297 16.42 1.93 -22.44
C MET A 297 16.42 0.56 -23.11
N GLY A 298 17.10 -0.42 -22.52
CA GLY A 298 17.28 -1.74 -23.11
C GLY A 298 18.22 -1.74 -24.32
N GLY A 299 18.33 -2.91 -24.96
CA GLY A 299 19.32 -3.16 -26.01
C GLY A 299 20.77 -3.18 -25.48
N PRO A 300 21.76 -3.19 -26.39
CA PRO A 300 23.17 -3.08 -26.01
C PRO A 300 23.49 -1.67 -25.50
N LEU A 301 24.60 -1.53 -24.79
CA LEU A 301 25.13 -0.23 -24.39
C LEU A 301 25.34 0.66 -25.63
N MET A 302 24.80 1.87 -25.59
CA MET A 302 24.88 2.81 -26.70
C MET A 302 26.05 3.76 -26.52
N ASP A 303 27.11 3.56 -27.30
CA ASP A 303 28.20 4.53 -27.41
C ASP A 303 27.90 5.52 -28.55
N PRO A 304 27.72 6.83 -28.25
CA PRO A 304 27.41 7.83 -29.26
C PRO A 304 28.49 7.99 -30.34
N ASN A 305 29.74 7.59 -30.07
CA ASN A 305 30.87 7.72 -30.98
C ASN A 305 31.06 6.51 -31.89
N THR A 306 30.63 5.31 -31.50
CA THR A 306 30.94 4.05 -32.20
C THR A 306 29.70 3.27 -32.64
N THR A 307 28.58 3.33 -31.92
CA THR A 307 27.38 2.55 -32.20
C THR A 307 26.43 3.30 -33.13
N SER A 308 26.06 2.71 -34.28
CA SER A 308 24.97 3.27 -35.09
C SER A 308 23.60 2.84 -34.55
N VAL A 309 22.56 3.66 -34.76
CA VAL A 309 21.19 3.29 -34.40
C VAL A 309 20.76 1.98 -35.07
N SER A 310 21.24 1.72 -36.31
CA SER A 310 20.96 0.45 -37.01
C SER A 310 21.63 -0.75 -36.33
N ASP A 311 22.87 -0.61 -35.86
CA ASP A 311 23.59 -1.67 -35.13
C ASP A 311 22.94 -1.94 -33.77
N TRP A 312 22.44 -0.88 -33.11
CA TRP A 312 21.68 -0.99 -31.87
C TRP A 312 20.36 -1.75 -32.08
N ILE A 313 19.60 -1.41 -33.13
CA ILE A 313 18.34 -2.10 -33.49
C ILE A 313 18.60 -3.60 -33.78
N ALA A 314 19.69 -3.92 -34.47
CA ALA A 314 20.03 -5.32 -34.80
C ALA A 314 20.26 -6.20 -33.56
N GLN A 315 20.61 -5.59 -32.43
CA GLN A 315 20.90 -6.27 -31.16
C GLN A 315 19.86 -6.00 -30.08
N LEU A 316 18.67 -5.51 -30.45
CA LEU A 316 17.65 -5.07 -29.51
C LEU A 316 17.18 -6.20 -28.56
N ASP A 317 17.08 -7.42 -29.07
CA ASP A 317 16.60 -8.59 -28.32
C ASP A 317 17.62 -9.15 -27.31
N THR A 318 18.82 -8.57 -27.26
CA THR A 318 19.85 -8.97 -26.30
C THR A 318 19.45 -8.62 -24.86
N ASN A 319 18.74 -7.50 -24.67
CA ASN A 319 18.39 -6.97 -23.36
C ASN A 319 17.05 -6.22 -23.42
N LEU A 320 15.96 -6.94 -23.18
CA LEU A 320 14.62 -6.37 -23.14
C LEU A 320 14.32 -5.83 -21.74
N VAL A 321 13.75 -4.64 -21.68
CA VAL A 321 13.35 -3.98 -20.43
C VAL A 321 11.85 -3.67 -20.43
N PRO A 322 11.25 -3.42 -19.25
CA PRO A 322 9.88 -2.94 -19.16
C PRO A 322 9.71 -1.56 -19.85
N MET A 323 8.92 -1.52 -20.91
CA MET A 323 8.59 -0.31 -21.66
C MET A 323 7.22 0.27 -21.31
N ASP A 324 6.32 -0.54 -20.79
CA ASP A 324 5.07 -0.08 -20.19
C ASP A 324 4.57 -1.11 -19.18
N ARG A 325 3.76 -0.66 -18.23
CA ARG A 325 3.26 -1.46 -17.12
C ARG A 325 1.77 -1.23 -16.98
N SER A 326 1.02 -2.30 -16.72
CA SER A 326 -0.38 -2.27 -16.34
C SER A 326 -0.59 -3.11 -15.08
N GLY A 327 -1.61 -2.79 -14.30
CA GLY A 327 -1.82 -3.43 -13.02
C GLY A 327 -3.08 -2.97 -12.33
N ASP A 328 -3.37 -3.59 -11.20
CA ASP A 328 -4.50 -3.21 -10.35
C ASP A 328 -4.01 -2.82 -8.96
N PRO A 329 -4.79 -2.03 -8.20
CA PRO A 329 -4.47 -1.76 -6.81
C PRO A 329 -4.22 -3.05 -6.02
N LEU A 330 -3.26 -3.02 -5.08
CA LEU A 330 -2.73 -4.22 -4.42
C LEU A 330 -3.82 -5.04 -3.71
N TYR A 331 -4.85 -4.37 -3.16
CA TYR A 331 -5.95 -5.03 -2.46
C TYR A 331 -6.80 -5.93 -3.37
N TYR A 332 -6.74 -5.80 -4.70
CA TYR A 332 -7.43 -6.71 -5.62
C TYR A 332 -6.83 -8.13 -5.65
N LEU A 333 -5.59 -8.33 -5.16
CA LEU A 333 -5.03 -9.67 -4.99
C LEU A 333 -5.57 -10.38 -3.74
N ILE A 334 -6.19 -9.65 -2.81
CA ILE A 334 -6.61 -10.16 -1.52
C ILE A 334 -8.05 -10.61 -1.69
N THR A 335 -8.24 -11.91 -1.88
CA THR A 335 -9.55 -12.52 -2.11
C THR A 335 -9.66 -13.83 -1.32
N PRO A 336 -10.89 -14.33 -1.08
CA PRO A 336 -11.07 -15.65 -0.48
C PRO A 336 -10.44 -16.78 -1.30
N HIS A 337 -10.27 -16.62 -2.61
CA HIS A 337 -9.67 -17.62 -3.49
C HIS A 337 -8.14 -17.68 -3.37
N THR A 338 -7.50 -16.52 -3.18
CA THR A 338 -6.04 -16.41 -3.02
C THR A 338 -5.58 -16.64 -1.57
N LEU A 339 -6.52 -16.57 -0.61
CA LEU A 339 -6.33 -16.86 0.81
C LEU A 339 -7.42 -17.83 1.33
N PRO A 340 -7.46 -19.08 0.82
CA PRO A 340 -8.48 -20.06 1.22
C PRO A 340 -8.36 -20.50 2.68
N GLU A 341 -7.24 -20.18 3.35
CA GLU A 341 -7.03 -20.46 4.77
C GLU A 341 -7.77 -19.50 5.70
N LEU A 342 -8.26 -18.38 5.18
CA LEU A 342 -9.00 -17.37 5.93
C LEU A 342 -10.51 -17.54 5.77
N PRO A 343 -11.32 -17.21 6.81
CA PRO A 343 -12.74 -16.98 6.61
C PRO A 343 -12.97 -15.87 5.58
N GLU A 344 -14.00 -16.03 4.75
CA GLU A 344 -14.32 -15.08 3.66
C GLU A 344 -14.46 -13.64 4.16
N ALA A 345 -15.16 -13.44 5.29
CA ALA A 345 -15.35 -12.13 5.89
C ALA A 345 -14.01 -11.47 6.29
N THR A 346 -13.10 -12.24 6.89
CA THR A 346 -11.78 -11.76 7.33
C THR A 346 -10.90 -11.38 6.14
N ALA A 347 -10.94 -12.15 5.05
CA ALA A 347 -10.19 -11.84 3.84
C ALA A 347 -10.67 -10.52 3.19
N VAL A 348 -11.99 -10.32 3.14
CA VAL A 348 -12.59 -9.07 2.65
C VAL A 348 -12.21 -7.88 3.54
N GLU A 349 -12.23 -8.05 4.85
CA GLU A 349 -11.85 -7.00 5.79
C GLU A 349 -10.36 -6.65 5.70
N ALA A 350 -9.48 -7.65 5.57
CA ALA A 350 -8.05 -7.43 5.33
C ALA A 350 -7.81 -6.63 4.05
N ALA A 351 -8.54 -6.92 2.96
CA ALA A 351 -8.48 -6.15 1.72
C ALA A 351 -8.86 -4.67 1.95
N GLU A 352 -9.91 -4.41 2.74
CA GLU A 352 -10.35 -3.06 3.09
C GLU A 352 -9.32 -2.28 3.92
N TYR A 353 -8.63 -2.94 4.85
CA TYR A 353 -7.53 -2.31 5.61
C TYR A 353 -6.38 -1.89 4.68
N VAL A 354 -5.99 -2.76 3.74
CA VAL A 354 -4.96 -2.43 2.74
C VAL A 354 -5.43 -1.30 1.80
N ARG A 355 -6.71 -1.32 1.38
CA ARG A 355 -7.32 -0.24 0.58
C ARG A 355 -7.23 1.12 1.28
N LYS A 356 -7.61 1.18 2.56
CA LYS A 356 -7.52 2.40 3.39
C LYS A 356 -6.07 2.87 3.55
N ALA A 357 -5.12 1.95 3.75
CA ALA A 357 -3.70 2.29 3.84
C ALA A 357 -3.15 2.89 2.52
N ILE A 358 -3.57 2.36 1.37
CA ILE A 358 -3.22 2.95 0.06
C ILE A 358 -3.80 4.35 -0.07
N GLN A 359 -5.08 4.55 0.28
CA GLN A 359 -5.70 5.87 0.24
C GLN A 359 -4.95 6.89 1.11
N ALA A 360 -4.62 6.53 2.35
CA ALA A 360 -3.85 7.38 3.24
C ALA A 360 -2.47 7.75 2.65
N TYR A 361 -1.78 6.79 2.03
CA TYR A 361 -0.50 7.05 1.37
C TYR A 361 -0.62 8.08 0.24
N TYR A 362 -1.66 8.01 -0.58
CA TYR A 362 -1.89 9.03 -1.60
C TYR A 362 -2.26 10.37 -0.97
N GLU A 363 -3.22 10.42 -0.04
CA GLU A 363 -3.70 11.67 0.55
C GLU A 363 -2.60 12.48 1.25
N ILE A 364 -1.68 11.81 1.94
CA ILE A 364 -0.54 12.44 2.62
C ILE A 364 0.47 13.06 1.64
N ASN A 365 0.50 12.56 0.40
CA ASN A 365 1.38 13.03 -0.66
C ASN A 365 0.67 13.93 -1.68
N VAL A 366 -0.60 14.29 -1.45
CA VAL A 366 -1.27 15.31 -2.24
C VAL A 366 -0.87 16.70 -1.73
N ILE A 367 -0.29 17.52 -2.61
CA ILE A 367 0.06 18.91 -2.35
C ILE A 367 -0.74 19.79 -3.32
N PRO A 368 -1.89 20.31 -2.89
CA PRO A 368 -2.72 21.16 -3.73
C PRO A 368 -2.20 22.58 -3.85
N GLY A 369 -2.36 23.14 -5.05
CA GLY A 369 -2.06 24.53 -5.36
C GLY A 369 -2.06 24.80 -6.86
N CYS A 370 -1.78 26.03 -7.27
CA CYS A 370 -1.77 26.38 -8.67
C CYS A 370 -0.55 25.78 -9.39
N THR A 371 -0.79 24.97 -10.43
CA THR A 371 0.25 24.32 -11.23
C THR A 371 0.60 25.08 -12.52
N ASN A 372 -0.13 26.17 -12.83
CA ASN A 372 0.08 26.95 -14.04
C ASN A 372 1.26 27.93 -13.89
N LYS A 373 2.38 27.64 -14.55
CA LYS A 373 3.61 28.46 -14.54
C LYS A 373 3.43 29.86 -15.13
N ASN A 374 2.45 30.08 -16.00
CA ASN A 374 2.18 31.40 -16.58
C ASN A 374 1.59 32.38 -15.55
N ARG A 375 1.16 31.87 -14.39
CA ARG A 375 0.66 32.67 -13.26
C ARG A 375 1.77 32.85 -12.24
N THR A 376 2.80 33.62 -12.60
CA THR A 376 4.00 33.82 -11.77
C THR A 376 3.70 34.38 -10.37
N ASP A 377 2.57 35.06 -10.19
CA ASP A 377 2.09 35.59 -8.91
C ASP A 377 1.51 34.51 -7.97
N ARG A 378 1.09 33.36 -8.52
CA ARG A 378 0.32 32.33 -7.80
C ARG A 378 0.81 30.91 -8.04
N PHE A 379 1.80 30.71 -8.90
CA PHE A 379 2.35 29.40 -9.19
C PHE A 379 2.95 28.79 -7.91
N SER A 380 2.49 27.60 -7.56
CA SER A 380 3.02 26.85 -6.43
C SER A 380 4.01 25.81 -6.95
N LYS A 381 5.29 26.03 -6.66
CA LYS A 381 6.39 25.13 -7.03
C LYS A 381 6.16 23.70 -6.54
N PHE A 382 5.55 23.54 -5.37
CA PHE A 382 5.34 22.25 -4.72
C PHE A 382 4.05 21.55 -5.14
N ALA A 383 3.11 22.27 -5.76
CA ALA A 383 1.84 21.69 -6.12
C ALA A 383 2.01 20.55 -7.12
N ASN A 384 1.38 19.41 -6.82
CA ASN A 384 1.26 18.26 -7.73
C ASN A 384 -0.19 18.04 -8.19
N ILE A 385 -1.12 18.86 -7.70
CA ILE A 385 -2.52 18.86 -8.11
C ILE A 385 -3.04 20.30 -8.19
N ASP A 386 -3.75 20.62 -9.28
CA ASP A 386 -4.44 21.89 -9.40
C ASP A 386 -5.74 21.85 -8.58
N ASP A 387 -5.86 22.77 -7.63
CA ASP A 387 -7.03 22.93 -6.76
C ASP A 387 -7.91 24.12 -7.16
N GLY A 388 -7.63 24.74 -8.32
CA GLY A 388 -8.33 25.93 -8.82
C GLY A 388 -7.86 27.24 -8.19
N SER A 389 -6.84 27.23 -7.33
CA SER A 389 -6.28 28.43 -6.72
C SER A 389 -5.61 29.39 -7.72
N CYS A 390 -5.33 28.95 -8.95
CA CYS A 390 -4.82 29.82 -10.02
C CYS A 390 -5.71 31.03 -10.32
N SER A 391 -7.02 30.92 -10.08
CA SER A 391 -8.00 31.98 -10.42
C SER A 391 -8.62 32.67 -9.19
N ALA A 392 -8.47 32.08 -8.00
CA ALA A 392 -9.09 32.59 -6.79
C ALA A 392 -8.13 33.48 -5.99
N GLU A 393 -8.64 34.58 -5.42
CA GLU A 393 -7.89 35.41 -4.47
C GLU A 393 -8.27 35.07 -3.03
N PRO A 394 -7.31 35.08 -2.09
CA PRO A 394 -7.60 35.03 -0.67
C PRO A 394 -8.36 36.31 -0.28
N LYS A 395 -9.68 36.19 -0.10
CA LYS A 395 -10.54 37.37 0.16
C LYS A 395 -10.41 37.93 1.59
N GLN A 396 -9.69 37.27 2.50
CA GLN A 396 -9.62 37.63 3.93
C GLN A 396 -8.21 37.47 4.51
N SER A 397 -7.76 38.45 5.29
CA SER A 397 -6.63 38.32 6.20
C SER A 397 -7.04 37.46 7.40
N LEU A 398 -6.76 36.17 7.31
CA LEU A 398 -7.08 35.19 8.34
C LEU A 398 -5.88 35.03 9.27
N SER A 399 -6.15 35.07 10.58
CA SER A 399 -5.14 34.95 11.63
C SER A 399 -5.36 33.72 12.49
N PHE A 400 -4.26 33.13 12.95
CA PHE A 400 -4.28 32.03 13.90
C PHE A 400 -4.27 32.58 15.34
N GLY A 401 -5.15 32.06 16.21
CA GLY A 401 -5.27 32.48 17.61
C GLY A 401 -4.66 31.50 18.62
N GLY A 402 -3.89 30.52 18.14
CA GLY A 402 -3.35 29.41 18.94
C GLY A 402 -4.30 28.21 19.08
N SER A 403 -3.81 27.18 19.77
CA SER A 403 -4.50 25.93 20.07
C SER A 403 -4.23 25.50 21.50
N PHE A 404 -5.10 24.65 22.06
CA PHE A 404 -4.94 24.06 23.38
C PHE A 404 -5.66 22.71 23.43
N GLN A 405 -5.33 21.87 24.40
CA GLN A 405 -5.91 20.54 24.57
C GLN A 405 -6.09 20.21 26.04
N THR A 406 -7.26 19.63 26.33
CA THR A 406 -7.64 19.14 27.65
C THR A 406 -7.68 17.62 27.63
N CYS A 407 -7.29 16.98 28.74
CA CYS A 407 -7.31 15.52 28.86
C CYS A 407 -7.90 15.08 30.20
N GLU A 408 -8.70 14.00 30.18
CA GLU A 408 -9.30 13.37 31.35
C GLU A 408 -8.92 11.89 31.44
N THR A 409 -8.33 11.50 32.57
CA THR A 409 -7.90 10.12 32.82
C THR A 409 -9.05 9.28 33.36
N LYS A 410 -9.35 8.18 32.65
CA LYS A 410 -10.32 7.15 33.03
C LYS A 410 -9.59 5.85 33.37
N GLY A 411 -9.91 5.25 34.51
CA GLY A 411 -9.27 4.01 34.98
C GLY A 411 -8.56 4.22 36.31
N ASP A 412 -7.54 3.40 36.57
CA ASP A 412 -6.85 3.39 37.85
C ASP A 412 -5.94 4.64 37.99
N LYS A 413 -6.32 5.60 38.84
CA LYS A 413 -5.63 6.90 38.97
C LYS A 413 -4.26 6.84 39.67
N LYS A 414 -3.78 5.62 39.97
CA LYS A 414 -2.53 5.34 40.69
C LYS A 414 -1.46 4.70 39.80
N VAL A 415 -1.57 4.84 38.47
CA VAL A 415 -0.51 4.43 37.54
C VAL A 415 0.62 5.44 37.62
N ILE A 416 1.89 4.99 37.63
CA ILE A 416 3.09 5.84 37.81
C ILE A 416 3.19 6.98 36.76
N ASN A 417 2.66 6.77 35.56
CA ASN A 417 2.64 7.78 34.48
C ASN A 417 1.20 7.99 33.99
N ASP A 418 0.64 9.19 34.17
CA ASP A 418 -0.71 9.50 33.70
C ASP A 418 -0.70 9.63 32.16
N PRO A 419 -1.55 8.90 31.41
CA PRO A 419 -1.65 9.07 29.95
C PRO A 419 -1.94 10.51 29.52
N CYS A 420 -2.49 11.36 30.40
CA CYS A 420 -2.80 12.76 30.13
C CYS A 420 -1.62 13.74 30.31
N ASP A 421 -0.51 13.33 30.92
CA ASP A 421 0.64 14.21 31.18
C ASP A 421 1.24 14.81 29.90
N GLU A 422 1.30 13.99 28.83
CA GLU A 422 1.80 14.41 27.52
C GLU A 422 0.72 14.98 26.59
N LEU A 423 -0.55 14.94 27.01
CA LEU A 423 -1.71 15.30 26.19
C LEU A 423 -2.40 16.58 26.66
N THR A 424 -1.92 17.21 27.72
CA THR A 424 -2.50 18.47 28.22
C THR A 424 -1.56 19.62 27.88
N PHE A 425 -2.06 20.61 27.14
CA PHE A 425 -1.27 21.79 26.79
C PHE A 425 -2.17 23.01 26.61
N SER A 426 -1.71 24.14 27.16
CA SER A 426 -2.43 25.41 27.13
C SER A 426 -2.04 26.28 25.93
N ASN A 427 -2.88 27.26 25.61
CA ASN A 427 -2.64 28.15 24.49
C ASN A 427 -1.43 29.05 24.77
N VAL A 428 -0.46 29.08 23.84
CA VAL A 428 0.79 29.85 23.96
C VAL A 428 0.56 31.35 24.23
N LEU A 429 -0.53 31.93 23.71
CA LEU A 429 -0.84 33.35 23.89
C LEU A 429 -1.48 33.68 25.24
N THR A 430 -2.28 32.77 25.81
CA THR A 430 -3.02 33.03 27.06
C THR A 430 -2.42 32.33 28.27
N GLY A 431 -1.56 31.34 28.06
CA GLY A 431 -1.05 30.43 29.08
C GLY A 431 -2.13 29.58 29.74
N LYS A 432 -3.33 29.51 29.17
CA LYS A 432 -4.52 28.83 29.73
C LYS A 432 -5.27 28.07 28.64
N ASP A 433 -6.24 27.28 29.04
CA ASP A 433 -7.12 26.51 28.14
C ASP A 433 -8.25 27.40 27.58
N THR A 434 -7.89 28.61 27.16
CA THR A 434 -8.80 29.65 26.66
C THR A 434 -8.22 30.37 25.45
N CYS A 435 -9.11 30.86 24.58
CA CYS A 435 -8.72 31.67 23.43
C CYS A 435 -8.48 33.14 23.81
N PRO A 436 -7.54 33.82 23.12
CA PRO A 436 -7.29 35.24 23.32
C PRO A 436 -8.47 36.10 22.86
N GLU A 437 -8.46 37.38 23.26
CA GLU A 437 -9.51 38.33 22.89
C GLU A 437 -9.66 38.44 21.36
N GLY A 438 -10.90 38.48 20.88
CA GLY A 438 -11.19 38.46 19.45
C GLY A 438 -11.29 37.08 18.80
N TYR A 439 -10.95 36.00 19.53
CA TYR A 439 -11.07 34.62 19.06
C TYR A 439 -12.13 33.83 19.82
N GLU A 440 -12.67 32.79 19.18
CA GLU A 440 -13.59 31.80 19.77
C GLU A 440 -12.99 30.39 19.71
N LYS A 441 -13.26 29.57 20.74
CA LYS A 441 -12.79 28.17 20.78
C LYS A 441 -13.61 27.32 19.81
N LYS A 442 -12.93 26.48 19.03
CA LYS A 442 -13.55 25.48 18.14
C LYS A 442 -12.90 24.12 18.37
N LEU A 443 -13.76 23.13 18.60
CA LEU A 443 -13.32 21.74 18.70
C LEU A 443 -12.78 21.28 17.35
N LEU A 444 -11.61 20.64 17.34
CA LEU A 444 -11.03 20.06 16.13
C LEU A 444 -11.23 18.54 16.11
N HIS A 445 -10.88 17.89 17.22
CA HIS A 445 -10.85 16.45 17.34
C HIS A 445 -10.97 16.01 18.80
N GLU A 446 -11.49 14.79 19.01
CA GLU A 446 -11.45 14.09 20.30
C GLU A 446 -10.86 12.71 20.07
N GLY A 447 -9.93 12.31 20.93
CA GLY A 447 -9.26 11.01 20.85
C GLY A 447 -9.05 10.39 22.23
N SER A 448 -8.46 9.20 22.24
CA SER A 448 -8.07 8.52 23.47
C SER A 448 -6.74 7.79 23.31
N LYS A 449 -5.87 7.92 24.31
CA LYS A 449 -4.58 7.23 24.39
C LYS A 449 -4.64 6.16 25.47
N LEU A 450 -4.25 4.95 25.11
CA LEU A 450 -4.06 3.86 26.06
C LEU A 450 -2.81 4.15 26.89
N GLY A 451 -2.94 4.19 28.21
CA GLY A 451 -1.83 4.33 29.13
C GLY A 451 -1.00 3.04 29.24
N LEU A 452 0.24 3.20 29.70
CA LEU A 452 1.17 2.09 29.91
C LEU A 452 0.61 1.09 30.93
N LEU A 453 0.78 -0.20 30.62
CA LEU A 453 0.46 -1.31 31.50
C LEU A 453 1.53 -1.39 32.59
N GLU A 454 1.17 -1.08 33.83
CA GLU A 454 2.06 -1.31 34.96
C GLU A 454 1.85 -2.74 35.47
N SER A 455 2.92 -3.53 35.45
CA SER A 455 2.90 -4.92 35.92
C SER A 455 3.26 -4.99 37.40
N GLU A 456 2.29 -5.34 38.26
CA GLU A 456 2.56 -5.59 39.67
C GLU A 456 2.72 -7.09 39.91
N ARG A 457 3.92 -7.52 40.29
CA ARG A 457 4.21 -8.94 40.55
C ARG A 457 3.88 -9.31 41.98
N HIS A 458 2.79 -10.04 42.18
CA HIS A 458 2.40 -10.59 43.47
C HIS A 458 2.92 -12.01 43.62
N CYS A 459 3.92 -12.20 44.49
CA CYS A 459 4.45 -13.52 44.81
C CYS A 459 3.93 -14.02 46.17
N LYS A 460 3.40 -15.24 46.21
CA LYS A 460 2.98 -15.92 47.43
C LYS A 460 3.78 -17.21 47.60
N ARG A 461 4.08 -17.59 48.85
CA ARG A 461 4.72 -18.89 49.15
C ARG A 461 3.69 -20.01 48.98
N CYS A 462 4.09 -21.11 48.34
CA CYS A 462 3.21 -22.27 48.22
C CYS A 462 3.01 -22.87 49.63
N PRO A 463 1.76 -23.06 50.10
CA PRO A 463 1.49 -23.54 51.46
C PRO A 463 2.09 -24.93 51.74
N THR A 464 2.18 -25.78 50.71
CA THR A 464 2.65 -27.17 50.80
C THR A 464 4.16 -27.33 50.56
N HIS A 465 4.81 -26.37 49.91
CA HIS A 465 6.25 -26.40 49.63
C HIS A 465 6.89 -25.03 49.93
N ARG A 466 7.46 -24.86 51.13
CA ARG A 466 8.05 -23.59 51.63
C ARG A 466 9.17 -23.03 50.74
N SER A 467 9.79 -23.86 49.89
CA SER A 467 10.83 -23.49 48.92
C SER A 467 10.27 -23.03 47.56
N ARG A 468 8.97 -23.23 47.27
CA ARG A 468 8.35 -22.78 46.02
C ARG A 468 7.55 -21.49 46.24
N ARG A 469 7.80 -20.48 45.39
CA ARG A 469 7.01 -19.26 45.29
C ARG A 469 6.23 -19.31 43.98
N TYR A 470 4.93 -19.04 44.03
CA TYR A 470 4.16 -18.75 42.83
C TYR A 470 3.97 -17.25 42.74
N CYS A 471 4.14 -16.70 41.55
CA CYS A 471 3.97 -15.29 41.29
C CYS A 471 2.89 -15.13 40.24
N SER A 472 1.95 -14.22 40.49
CA SER A 472 1.01 -13.73 39.50
C SER A 472 1.35 -12.28 39.21
N THR A 473 1.34 -11.90 37.94
CA THR A 473 1.47 -10.51 37.53
C THR A 473 0.07 -9.95 37.31
N SER A 474 -0.29 -8.87 37.98
CA SER A 474 -1.49 -8.08 37.68
C SER A 474 -1.09 -6.90 36.80
N TYR A 475 -1.95 -6.45 35.90
CA TYR A 475 -1.68 -5.32 35.03
C TYR A 475 -2.66 -4.20 35.34
N LYS A 476 -2.15 -2.99 35.60
CA LYS A 476 -3.00 -1.80 35.74
C LYS A 476 -3.03 -1.05 34.42
N GLN A 477 -4.23 -0.61 34.02
CA GLN A 477 -4.44 0.16 32.80
C GLN A 477 -5.23 1.44 33.10
N ALA A 478 -4.78 2.54 32.51
CA ALA A 478 -5.47 3.82 32.52
C ALA A 478 -5.59 4.34 31.08
N ASN A 479 -6.67 5.06 30.77
CA ASN A 479 -6.94 5.61 29.45
C ASN A 479 -7.12 7.12 29.56
N GLY A 480 -6.37 7.91 28.78
CA GLY A 480 -6.56 9.35 28.70
C GLY A 480 -7.48 9.70 27.54
N LYS A 481 -8.62 10.36 27.80
CA LYS A 481 -9.48 10.93 26.75
C LYS A 481 -9.14 12.40 26.60
N TYR A 482 -8.75 12.83 25.40
CA TYR A 482 -8.39 14.22 25.14
C TYR A 482 -9.31 14.90 24.13
N SER A 483 -9.38 16.23 24.22
CA SER A 483 -10.17 17.10 23.33
C SER A 483 -9.31 18.27 22.90
N THR A 484 -9.08 18.39 21.59
CA THR A 484 -8.19 19.38 20.99
C THR A 484 -9.01 20.53 20.41
N TYR A 485 -8.61 21.76 20.76
CA TYR A 485 -9.28 22.98 20.33
C TYR A 485 -8.31 23.91 19.61
N TRP A 486 -8.84 24.68 18.66
CA TRP A 486 -8.12 25.79 18.05
C TRP A 486 -8.97 27.07 18.11
N CYS A 487 -8.29 28.21 18.09
CA CYS A 487 -8.92 29.51 18.24
C CYS A 487 -9.14 30.15 16.87
N SER A 488 -10.41 30.23 16.45
CA SER A 488 -10.81 30.88 15.20
C SER A 488 -11.23 32.33 15.43
N PRO A 489 -10.93 33.27 14.52
CA PRO A 489 -11.38 34.66 14.64
C PRO A 489 -12.90 34.77 14.78
N LYS A 490 -13.37 35.62 15.70
CA LYS A 490 -14.80 35.97 15.85
C LYS A 490 -15.28 36.76 14.64
N GLU A 491 -16.56 36.64 14.32
CA GLU A 491 -17.20 37.50 13.32
C GLU A 491 -17.32 38.93 13.84
N LYS A 492 -16.82 39.91 13.09
CA LYS A 492 -17.10 41.33 13.28
C LYS A 492 -17.75 41.89 12.01
N GLY A 493 -19.00 42.35 12.11
CA GLY A 493 -19.73 42.94 10.98
C GLY A 493 -19.94 41.98 9.79
N GLY A 494 -20.15 40.69 10.05
CA GLY A 494 -20.34 39.67 9.00
C GLY A 494 -19.05 39.23 8.28
N LYS A 495 -17.87 39.65 8.75
CA LYS A 495 -16.57 39.20 8.25
C LYS A 495 -15.73 38.64 9.41
N LYS A 496 -15.13 37.46 9.21
CA LYS A 496 -14.05 36.95 10.07
C LYS A 496 -12.75 37.57 9.57
N GLY A 497 -11.97 38.19 10.44
CA GLY A 497 -10.78 38.95 10.04
C GLY A 497 -9.76 39.12 11.14
N ALA A 498 -8.58 39.62 10.76
CA ALA A 498 -7.43 39.85 11.62
C ALA A 498 -7.81 40.58 12.92
N THR A 499 -7.46 39.98 14.05
CA THR A 499 -7.63 40.55 15.39
C THR A 499 -6.35 41.26 15.83
N THR A 500 -6.40 41.99 16.94
CA THR A 500 -5.21 42.47 17.64
C THR A 500 -4.35 41.27 18.10
N ASN A 501 -3.03 41.34 17.89
CA ASN A 501 -2.02 40.32 18.26
C ASN A 501 -2.23 38.91 17.64
N PRO A 502 -2.22 38.76 16.30
CA PRO A 502 -2.25 37.45 15.67
C PRO A 502 -0.93 36.70 15.87
N ILE A 503 -0.98 35.37 16.05
CA ILE A 503 0.23 34.54 16.01
C ILE A 503 0.48 34.08 14.57
N ASN A 504 1.73 34.19 14.13
CA ASN A 504 2.14 33.79 12.79
C ASN A 504 2.31 32.28 12.72
N PHE A 505 2.02 31.71 11.55
CA PHE A 505 1.99 30.27 11.33
C PHE A 505 3.13 29.86 10.39
N GLY A 506 3.98 28.95 10.88
CA GLY A 506 5.20 28.50 10.21
C GLY A 506 5.14 27.04 9.74
N GLY A 507 3.93 26.50 9.58
CA GLY A 507 3.73 25.10 9.19
C GLY A 507 3.58 24.14 10.37
N ILE A 508 3.52 22.86 10.04
CA ILE A 508 3.24 21.76 10.97
C ILE A 508 4.18 20.60 10.65
N PHE A 509 4.65 19.91 11.68
CA PHE A 509 5.36 18.64 11.56
C PHE A 509 4.95 17.65 12.66
N SER A 510 5.33 16.39 12.51
CA SER A 510 5.24 15.34 13.51
C SER A 510 6.50 14.49 13.47
N MET A 511 6.55 13.42 14.27
CA MET A 511 7.61 12.40 14.20
C MET A 511 7.60 11.60 12.88
N THR A 512 6.51 11.66 12.10
CA THR A 512 6.32 10.93 10.84
C THR A 512 6.11 11.85 9.64
N ILE A 513 5.90 13.14 9.85
CA ILE A 513 5.55 14.13 8.82
C ILE A 513 6.45 15.35 8.94
N ASN A 514 7.23 15.64 7.91
CA ASN A 514 8.09 16.83 7.87
C ASN A 514 7.26 18.10 7.63
N ASN A 515 7.76 19.22 8.18
CA ASN A 515 7.25 20.55 7.84
C ASN A 515 7.51 20.83 6.36
N ILE A 516 6.47 21.28 5.64
CA ILE A 516 6.54 21.56 4.20
C ILE A 516 7.49 22.72 3.86
N LEU A 517 7.75 23.62 4.80
CA LEU A 517 8.68 24.75 4.58
C LEU A 517 10.14 24.34 4.73
N THR A 518 10.46 23.60 5.80
CA THR A 518 11.86 23.23 6.10
C THR A 518 12.26 21.90 5.47
N ASN A 519 11.28 21.13 4.97
CA ASN A 519 11.45 19.73 4.57
C ASN A 519 12.04 18.84 5.67
N ALA A 520 11.93 19.25 6.94
CA ALA A 520 12.46 18.54 8.10
C ALA A 520 11.46 18.54 9.27
N MET A 521 11.73 17.75 10.30
CA MET A 521 10.94 17.69 11.53
C MET A 521 11.33 18.83 12.49
N ASN A 522 11.25 20.06 12.00
CA ASN A 522 11.58 21.26 12.78
C ASN A 522 10.78 22.48 12.32
N CYS A 523 10.82 23.53 13.14
CA CYS A 523 10.28 24.82 12.77
C CYS A 523 11.27 25.66 11.94
N PRO A 524 10.77 26.57 11.08
CA PRO A 524 11.60 27.59 10.47
C PRO A 524 12.29 28.47 11.53
N GLU A 525 13.35 29.18 11.13
CA GLU A 525 14.01 30.13 12.03
C GLU A 525 13.02 31.16 12.59
N GLU A 526 13.18 31.52 13.87
CA GLU A 526 12.29 32.42 14.63
C GLU A 526 10.88 31.90 14.94
N PHE A 527 10.58 30.64 14.65
CA PHE A 527 9.36 29.96 15.10
C PHE A 527 9.64 29.02 16.26
N SER A 528 8.73 29.00 17.23
CA SER A 528 8.71 28.01 18.31
C SER A 528 7.65 26.94 18.05
N GLU A 529 7.86 25.75 18.58
CA GLU A 529 6.90 24.65 18.48
C GLU A 529 5.85 24.71 19.60
N THR A 530 4.60 24.42 19.25
CA THR A 530 3.53 24.14 20.20
C THR A 530 2.88 22.80 19.87
N ARG A 531 2.53 22.01 20.90
CA ARG A 531 1.97 20.67 20.71
C ARG A 531 0.50 20.74 20.29
N MET A 532 0.08 19.75 19.53
CA MET A 532 -1.30 19.52 19.14
C MET A 532 -1.56 18.01 19.01
N LEU A 533 -2.76 17.52 19.35
CA LEU A 533 -3.12 16.09 19.30
C LEU A 533 -2.16 15.23 20.15
N GLU A 534 -1.67 14.11 19.61
CA GLU A 534 -0.74 13.18 20.27
C GLU A 534 0.73 13.48 19.89
N ASP A 535 1.00 13.79 18.63
CA ASP A 535 2.34 13.82 18.05
C ASP A 535 2.58 14.96 17.04
N ILE A 536 1.66 15.93 16.97
CA ILE A 536 1.79 17.10 16.10
C ILE A 536 2.47 18.25 16.84
N PHE A 537 3.35 18.94 16.11
CA PHE A 537 3.94 20.21 16.48
C PHE A 537 3.55 21.29 15.45
N VAL A 538 2.98 22.38 15.94
CA VAL A 538 2.61 23.56 15.15
C VAL A 538 3.66 24.63 15.38
N CYS A 539 4.21 25.17 14.30
CA CYS A 539 5.23 26.21 14.35
C CYS A 539 4.56 27.58 14.43
N VAL A 540 4.86 28.32 15.49
CA VAL A 540 4.24 29.62 15.78
C VAL A 540 5.27 30.71 16.09
N SER A 541 5.00 31.95 15.70
CA SER A 541 5.86 33.09 16.03
C SER A 541 5.07 34.36 16.29
N ASN A 542 5.57 35.21 17.19
CA ASN A 542 5.03 36.55 17.43
C ASN A 542 5.70 37.62 16.56
N LYS A 543 6.74 37.26 15.79
CA LYS A 543 7.44 38.16 14.87
C LYS A 543 6.91 37.96 13.45
N ILE A 544 6.76 39.05 12.69
CA ILE A 544 6.43 38.98 11.28
C ILE A 544 7.73 38.72 10.50
N THR A 545 7.81 37.55 9.88
CA THR A 545 8.93 37.13 9.04
C THR A 545 8.45 36.87 7.62
N ASP A 546 9.37 36.84 6.65
CA ASP A 546 9.06 36.48 5.26
C ASP A 546 8.61 35.01 5.11
N THR A 547 8.88 34.17 6.11
CA THR A 547 8.48 32.76 6.19
C THR A 547 7.07 32.56 6.76
N ASN A 548 6.35 33.63 7.10
CA ASN A 548 4.97 33.54 7.58
C ASN A 548 4.01 33.07 6.48
N ILE A 549 3.27 31.99 6.74
CA ILE A 549 2.26 31.48 5.82
C ILE A 549 0.88 31.99 6.26
N PRO A 550 0.10 32.63 5.37
CA PRO A 550 -1.29 32.95 5.67
C PRO A 550 -2.08 31.68 6.00
N PHE A 551 -2.72 31.68 7.16
CA PHE A 551 -3.42 30.52 7.72
C PHE A 551 -4.94 30.62 7.52
N GLY A 552 -5.55 29.60 6.93
CA GLY A 552 -6.97 29.56 6.52
C GLY A 552 -7.88 28.71 7.41
N GLY A 553 -7.39 28.20 8.54
CA GLY A 553 -8.17 27.41 9.50
C GLY A 553 -7.86 25.91 9.50
N PHE A 554 -8.30 25.24 10.57
CA PHE A 554 -8.26 23.78 10.72
C PHE A 554 -9.66 23.17 10.50
N PHE A 555 -9.68 21.91 10.06
CA PHE A 555 -10.87 21.06 10.05
C PHE A 555 -10.48 19.58 10.11
N SER A 556 -11.43 18.71 10.39
CA SER A 556 -11.23 17.26 10.51
C SER A 556 -12.24 16.47 9.69
N CYS A 557 -12.06 15.15 9.65
CA CYS A 557 -13.02 14.21 9.09
C CYS A 557 -14.42 14.34 9.72
N LYS A 558 -14.54 14.88 10.96
CA LYS A 558 -15.80 15.08 11.69
C LYS A 558 -16.25 16.54 11.71
N ILE A 559 -15.32 17.48 11.97
CA ILE A 559 -15.65 18.90 12.19
C ILE A 559 -15.20 19.75 11.00
N GLY A 560 -16.07 20.61 10.47
CA GLY A 560 -15.73 21.47 9.33
C GLY A 560 -15.05 22.80 9.71
N ASN A 561 -14.55 23.51 8.70
CA ASN A 561 -13.82 24.75 8.90
C ASN A 561 -14.80 25.94 9.09
N PRO A 562 -14.84 26.60 10.27
CA PRO A 562 -15.65 27.78 10.51
C PRO A 562 -15.34 28.95 9.57
N LEU A 563 -14.15 29.04 8.98
CA LEU A 563 -13.75 30.06 8.00
C LEU A 563 -14.28 29.76 6.59
N ALA A 564 -14.82 28.55 6.37
CA ALA A 564 -15.48 28.13 5.15
C ALA A 564 -16.95 27.75 5.41
N SER A 565 -17.64 28.54 6.25
CA SER A 565 -19.06 28.32 6.61
C SER A 565 -19.33 26.97 7.27
N GLY A 566 -18.35 26.41 8.00
CA GLY A 566 -18.47 25.11 8.66
C GLY A 566 -18.36 23.91 7.72
N LEU A 567 -18.01 24.12 6.45
CA LEU A 567 -17.79 23.04 5.48
C LEU A 567 -16.39 22.44 5.65
N LYS A 568 -16.22 21.16 5.30
CA LYS A 568 -14.93 20.44 5.33
C LYS A 568 -14.05 20.81 4.11
N LYS A 569 -13.81 22.10 3.92
CA LYS A 569 -13.03 22.67 2.82
C LYS A 569 -12.29 23.91 3.28
N CYS A 570 -11.33 24.34 2.47
CA CYS A 570 -10.65 25.61 2.70
C CYS A 570 -11.48 26.81 2.23
N PRO A 571 -11.26 27.98 2.83
CA PRO A 571 -11.78 29.24 2.30
C PRO A 571 -11.24 29.49 0.88
N PRO A 572 -11.94 30.29 0.05
CA PRO A 572 -11.45 30.64 -1.28
C PRO A 572 -10.05 31.23 -1.26
N GLY A 573 -9.17 30.75 -2.15
CA GLY A 573 -7.77 31.18 -2.24
C GLY A 573 -6.80 30.44 -1.29
N PHE A 574 -7.30 29.51 -0.47
CA PHE A 574 -6.48 28.65 0.38
C PHE A 574 -6.52 27.20 -0.12
N SER A 575 -5.37 26.55 -0.06
CA SER A 575 -5.16 25.15 -0.38
C SER A 575 -5.13 24.33 0.90
N LYS A 576 -5.77 23.16 0.91
CA LYS A 576 -5.77 22.29 2.08
C LYS A 576 -4.52 21.43 2.15
N GLN A 577 -4.01 21.20 3.34
CA GLN A 577 -2.87 20.33 3.60
C GLN A 577 -3.26 19.36 4.71
N LEU A 578 -2.84 18.10 4.58
CA LEU A 578 -3.06 17.12 5.64
C LEU A 578 -2.01 17.32 6.73
N ALA A 579 -2.47 17.50 7.98
CA ALA A 579 -1.62 17.65 9.15
C ALA A 579 -1.23 16.26 9.71
N THR A 580 -2.21 15.40 9.95
CA THR A 580 -2.02 14.00 10.37
C THR A 580 -3.32 13.21 10.18
N VAL A 581 -3.24 11.89 10.37
CA VAL A 581 -4.38 11.01 10.56
C VAL A 581 -4.34 10.50 12.00
N ASN A 582 -5.24 11.00 12.85
CA ASN A 582 -5.32 10.61 14.25
C ASN A 582 -6.54 9.72 14.48
N LYS A 583 -6.33 8.51 15.02
CA LYS A 583 -7.40 7.51 15.29
C LYS A 583 -8.36 7.30 14.10
N GLY A 584 -7.77 7.17 12.91
CA GLY A 584 -8.52 6.99 11.65
C GLY A 584 -9.28 8.23 11.18
N CYS A 585 -8.98 9.42 11.72
CA CYS A 585 -9.58 10.68 11.31
C CYS A 585 -8.54 11.64 10.74
N GLU A 586 -8.74 12.10 9.51
CA GLU A 586 -7.87 13.06 8.85
C GLU A 586 -8.06 14.46 9.45
N ILE A 587 -6.95 15.12 9.77
CA ILE A 587 -6.92 16.48 10.28
C ILE A 587 -6.24 17.36 9.23
N TYR A 588 -6.96 18.35 8.72
CA TYR A 588 -6.48 19.26 7.68
C TYR A 588 -6.30 20.68 8.18
N TYR A 589 -5.40 21.40 7.53
CA TYR A 589 -5.20 22.84 7.70
C TYR A 589 -5.17 23.54 6.34
N CYS A 590 -5.49 24.83 6.32
CA CYS A 590 -5.56 25.61 5.10
C CYS A 590 -4.43 26.63 5.05
N VAL A 591 -3.74 26.72 3.92
CA VAL A 591 -2.64 27.68 3.69
C VAL A 591 -2.66 28.22 2.27
N VAL A 592 -1.98 29.34 2.05
CA VAL A 592 -1.75 29.88 0.71
C VAL A 592 -0.59 29.12 0.05
N SER A 593 -0.88 28.31 -0.97
CA SER A 593 0.07 27.34 -1.56
C SER A 593 1.25 27.95 -2.31
N TRP A 594 1.13 29.16 -2.87
CA TRP A 594 2.22 29.86 -3.57
C TRP A 594 3.14 30.65 -2.64
N LYS A 595 2.75 30.81 -1.37
CA LYS A 595 3.62 31.34 -0.30
C LYS A 595 4.48 30.26 0.34
N LEU A 596 4.27 28.98 -0.01
CA LEU A 596 5.16 27.90 0.38
C LEU A 596 6.47 28.07 -0.40
N SER A 597 7.47 28.67 0.24
CA SER A 597 8.77 28.96 -0.33
C SER A 597 9.81 27.93 0.14
N GLY A 598 10.61 27.44 -0.80
CA GLY A 598 11.73 26.53 -0.53
C GLY A 598 12.48 26.16 -1.81
N SER A 599 13.77 25.88 -1.68
CA SER A 599 14.66 25.61 -2.81
C SER A 599 14.41 24.23 -3.43
N ALA A 600 14.03 23.22 -2.63
CA ALA A 600 13.84 21.84 -3.08
C ALA A 600 12.36 21.43 -3.09
N LEU A 601 11.99 20.55 -4.04
CA LEU A 601 10.68 19.90 -4.03
C LEU A 601 10.55 19.01 -2.78
N PRO A 602 9.36 18.96 -2.15
CA PRO A 602 9.16 18.15 -0.96
C PRO A 602 9.31 16.67 -1.29
N PRO A 603 10.01 15.90 -0.44
CA PRO A 603 10.18 14.46 -0.66
C PRO A 603 8.85 13.74 -0.49
N LEU A 604 8.73 12.58 -1.13
CA LEU A 604 7.63 11.66 -0.88
C LEU A 604 7.66 11.17 0.58
N ARG A 605 6.51 11.23 1.25
CA ARG A 605 6.26 10.67 2.58
C ARG A 605 5.85 9.21 2.47
N ARG A 606 6.63 8.30 3.05
CA ARG A 606 6.35 6.85 3.03
C ARG A 606 5.69 6.39 4.34
N PRO A 607 4.81 5.36 4.30
CA PRO A 607 4.28 4.77 5.51
C PRO A 607 5.38 4.07 6.35
N PRO A 608 5.15 3.85 7.66
CA PRO A 608 3.93 4.16 8.40
C PRO A 608 3.85 5.64 8.81
N PHE A 609 2.63 6.17 8.84
CA PHE A 609 2.32 7.54 9.24
C PHE A 609 1.92 7.66 10.70
N MET A 610 1.84 6.52 11.37
CA MET A 610 1.53 6.40 12.79
C MET A 610 2.63 5.60 13.48
N MET A 611 2.85 5.91 14.76
CA MET A 611 3.72 5.09 15.60
C MET A 611 3.12 3.71 15.81
N LYS A 612 3.98 2.71 16.04
CA LYS A 612 3.55 1.34 16.36
C LYS A 612 2.69 1.37 17.65
N PRO A 613 1.41 0.97 17.59
CA PRO A 613 0.56 0.95 18.78
C PRO A 613 1.06 -0.03 19.85
N ALA A 614 0.74 0.25 21.11
CA ALA A 614 0.87 -0.73 22.17
C ALA A 614 -0.19 -1.82 22.00
N VAL A 615 0.19 -3.08 22.20
CA VAL A 615 -0.76 -4.20 22.18
C VAL A 615 -1.44 -4.27 23.55
N PRO A 616 -2.78 -4.18 23.64
CA PRO A 616 -3.47 -4.37 24.90
C PRO A 616 -3.29 -5.82 25.37
N ILE A 617 -2.83 -6.03 26.60
CA ILE A 617 -2.86 -7.35 27.23
C ILE A 617 -4.32 -7.61 27.61
N VAL A 618 -4.92 -8.65 27.04
CA VAL A 618 -6.24 -9.11 27.46
C VAL A 618 -6.08 -9.79 28.82
N GLU A 619 -6.57 -9.14 29.88
CA GLU A 619 -6.69 -9.76 31.21
C GLU A 619 -7.82 -10.80 31.19
N ASP A 620 -7.61 -11.96 30.58
CA ASP A 620 -8.41 -13.11 30.96
C ASP A 620 -7.75 -14.48 30.69
N ASP A 621 -6.87 -14.88 31.60
CA ASP A 621 -6.42 -16.28 31.72
C ASP A 621 -7.49 -17.20 32.35
N ARG A 622 -8.75 -16.75 32.55
CA ARG A 622 -9.82 -17.55 33.20
C ARG A 622 -11.17 -17.57 32.49
N LYS A 623 -11.39 -16.73 31.49
CA LYS A 623 -12.43 -16.83 30.47
C LYS A 623 -11.85 -16.24 29.19
N PRO A 624 -11.42 -17.05 28.22
CA PRO A 624 -11.14 -16.49 26.90
C PRO A 624 -12.40 -15.73 26.46
N ASN A 625 -12.26 -14.44 26.13
CA ASN A 625 -13.25 -13.80 25.27
C ASN A 625 -13.49 -14.76 24.11
N ASN A 626 -14.75 -14.98 23.73
CA ASN A 626 -15.21 -15.94 22.72
C ASN A 626 -14.67 -15.71 21.28
N THR A 627 -13.51 -15.07 21.11
CA THR A 627 -12.73 -15.05 19.87
C THR A 627 -11.89 -16.33 19.81
N LEU A 628 -12.51 -17.32 19.18
CA LEU A 628 -12.15 -18.73 19.00
C LEU A 628 -11.04 -18.94 17.94
N VAL A 629 -9.84 -18.37 18.09
CA VAL A 629 -8.77 -18.54 17.09
C VAL A 629 -7.40 -18.69 17.74
N MET A 630 -6.71 -19.82 17.49
CA MET A 630 -5.26 -19.90 17.64
C MET A 630 -4.62 -19.51 16.30
N VAL A 631 -3.95 -18.35 16.29
CA VAL A 631 -3.13 -17.89 15.17
C VAL A 631 -1.68 -18.23 15.49
N ASP A 632 -1.14 -19.27 14.85
CA ASP A 632 0.29 -19.48 14.85
C ASP A 632 0.91 -18.69 13.68
N MET A 633 1.55 -17.56 14.03
CA MET A 633 2.20 -16.67 13.07
C MET A 633 3.45 -17.28 12.43
N GLU A 634 4.06 -18.30 13.05
CA GLU A 634 5.25 -19.00 12.51
C GLU A 634 4.86 -20.21 11.66
N ALA A 635 3.75 -20.88 11.98
CA ALA A 635 3.27 -22.05 11.24
C ALA A 635 2.30 -21.73 10.08
N GLU A 636 1.89 -20.47 9.90
CA GLU A 636 0.88 -20.05 8.91
C GLU A 636 -0.45 -20.82 9.01
N THR A 637 -0.79 -21.33 10.20
CA THR A 637 -1.98 -22.16 10.40
C THR A 637 -3.11 -21.41 11.08
N TRP A 638 -4.33 -21.67 10.59
CA TRP A 638 -5.59 -21.24 11.20
C TRP A 638 -6.29 -22.46 11.76
N MET A 639 -6.51 -22.48 13.07
CA MET A 639 -7.32 -23.53 13.71
C MET A 639 -8.39 -22.90 14.62
N GLN A 640 -9.65 -23.20 14.30
CA GLN A 640 -10.75 -23.08 15.26
C GLN A 640 -10.51 -24.09 16.39
N ASN A 641 -10.71 -23.69 17.65
CA ASN A 641 -10.58 -24.65 18.75
C ASN A 641 -11.72 -25.70 18.71
N GLN A 642 -11.56 -26.80 19.47
CA GLN A 642 -12.55 -27.87 19.60
C GLN A 642 -13.94 -27.35 20.05
N GLU A 643 -13.99 -26.25 20.80
CA GLU A 643 -15.20 -25.60 21.31
C GLU A 643 -15.99 -24.87 20.21
N ALA A 644 -15.30 -24.30 19.22
CA ALA A 644 -15.88 -23.68 18.04
C ALA A 644 -16.50 -24.72 17.10
N LEU A 645 -15.80 -25.85 16.92
CA LEU A 645 -16.32 -27.02 16.21
C LEU A 645 -17.60 -27.56 16.88
N ASN A 646 -17.64 -27.57 18.21
CA ASN A 646 -18.83 -27.99 18.97
C ASN A 646 -19.99 -26.97 18.85
N LEU A 647 -19.71 -25.67 18.79
CA LEU A 647 -20.73 -24.63 18.54
C LEU A 647 -21.30 -24.71 17.11
N GLN A 648 -20.47 -25.05 16.13
CA GLN A 648 -20.89 -25.24 14.74
C GLN A 648 -21.68 -26.55 14.55
N GLN A 649 -21.35 -27.60 15.33
CA GLN A 649 -22.14 -28.82 15.46
C GLN A 649 -23.51 -28.56 16.14
N GLY A 650 -23.56 -27.70 17.16
CA GLY A 650 -24.82 -27.31 17.80
C GLY A 650 -25.76 -26.49 16.90
N ILE A 651 -25.23 -25.75 15.93
CA ILE A 651 -26.03 -25.01 14.93
C ILE A 651 -26.55 -25.95 13.83
N THR A 652 -25.80 -27.01 13.47
CA THR A 652 -26.23 -28.00 12.46
C THR A 652 -27.27 -28.99 13.00
N GLU A 653 -27.34 -29.23 14.31
CA GLU A 653 -28.43 -30.02 14.93
C GLU A 653 -29.77 -29.26 15.02
N GLY A 654 -29.78 -27.94 14.83
CA GLY A 654 -30.99 -27.10 14.83
C GLY A 654 -31.74 -27.04 13.49
N GLN A 655 -31.15 -27.52 12.40
CA GLN A 655 -31.76 -27.50 11.06
C GLN A 655 -31.39 -28.74 10.25
N SER A 656 -31.97 -29.90 10.57
CA SER A 656 -32.33 -30.91 9.57
C SER A 656 -33.15 -32.04 10.20
N GLY A 657 -34.47 -31.95 10.03
CA GLY A 657 -35.35 -33.10 10.23
C GLY A 657 -35.56 -33.86 8.93
N HIS A 658 -34.88 -35.00 8.72
CA HIS A 658 -35.47 -36.27 8.25
C HIS A 658 -34.43 -37.42 8.27
N PRO A 659 -34.87 -38.69 8.44
CA PRO A 659 -34.07 -39.74 9.10
C PRO A 659 -33.25 -40.58 8.12
N GLN A 660 -32.05 -40.96 8.51
CA GLN A 660 -31.31 -42.07 7.89
C GLN A 660 -31.29 -43.27 8.85
N GLY A 661 -31.62 -44.44 8.29
CA GLY A 661 -31.95 -45.67 9.00
C GLY A 661 -30.77 -46.29 9.78
N LEU A 662 -31.12 -46.91 10.91
CA LEU A 662 -30.22 -47.66 11.76
C LEU A 662 -29.86 -49.02 11.14
N SER A 663 -28.59 -49.38 11.24
CA SER A 663 -28.05 -50.70 10.91
C SER A 663 -28.73 -51.82 11.73
N PRO A 664 -29.00 -53.00 11.12
CA PRO A 664 -29.69 -54.14 11.78
C PRO A 664 -29.08 -54.59 13.11
N GLY A 665 -27.80 -54.29 13.36
CA GLY A 665 -27.11 -54.64 14.61
C GLY A 665 -27.51 -53.78 15.82
N ALA A 666 -28.00 -52.55 15.62
CA ALA A 666 -28.37 -51.65 16.71
C ALA A 666 -29.83 -51.88 17.21
N ALA A 667 -30.70 -52.44 16.36
CA ALA A 667 -32.11 -52.66 16.70
C ALA A 667 -32.32 -53.82 17.71
N ALA A 668 -31.44 -54.82 17.74
CA ALA A 668 -31.57 -55.95 18.66
C ALA A 668 -31.12 -55.62 20.10
N ALA A 669 -30.15 -54.72 20.28
CA ALA A 669 -29.64 -54.36 21.61
C ALA A 669 -30.58 -53.41 22.39
N ILE A 670 -31.31 -52.54 21.68
CA ILE A 670 -32.22 -51.56 22.30
C ILE A 670 -33.52 -52.22 22.81
N ALA A 671 -34.02 -53.26 22.14
CA ALA A 671 -35.24 -53.96 22.54
C ALA A 671 -35.11 -54.71 23.88
N ILE A 672 -33.92 -55.25 24.19
CA ILE A 672 -33.67 -56.00 25.43
C ILE A 672 -33.47 -55.05 26.63
N VAL A 673 -32.91 -53.86 26.40
CA VAL A 673 -32.69 -52.86 27.47
C VAL A 673 -34.01 -52.14 27.82
N CYS A 674 -34.85 -51.81 26.83
CA CYS A 674 -36.13 -51.13 27.09
C CYS A 674 -37.16 -52.00 27.82
N THR A 675 -37.15 -53.33 27.60
CA THR A 675 -38.07 -54.24 28.30
C THR A 675 -37.69 -54.43 29.77
N LEU A 676 -36.39 -54.49 30.10
CA LEU A 676 -35.92 -54.59 31.49
C LEU A 676 -36.14 -53.29 32.28
N VAL A 677 -35.93 -52.12 31.67
CA VAL A 677 -36.17 -50.83 32.34
C VAL A 677 -37.67 -50.59 32.56
N GLY A 678 -38.53 -51.02 31.62
CA GLY A 678 -39.99 -50.90 31.76
C GLY A 678 -40.56 -51.71 32.94
N VAL A 679 -40.05 -52.92 33.17
CA VAL A 679 -40.50 -53.78 34.28
C VAL A 679 -40.03 -53.22 35.64
N VAL A 680 -38.82 -52.68 35.72
CA VAL A 680 -38.30 -52.07 36.96
C VAL A 680 -39.03 -50.76 37.28
N ALA A 681 -39.38 -49.94 36.29
CA ALA A 681 -40.13 -48.70 36.49
C ALA A 681 -41.58 -48.95 36.94
N LEU A 682 -42.24 -49.99 36.42
CA LEU A 682 -43.60 -50.37 36.85
C LEU A 682 -43.63 -50.89 38.29
N LEU A 683 -42.62 -51.67 38.69
CA LEU A 683 -42.49 -52.14 40.07
C LEU A 683 -42.12 -51.01 41.05
N ALA A 684 -41.25 -50.08 40.65
CA ALA A 684 -40.91 -48.89 41.44
C ALA A 684 -42.10 -47.93 41.59
N GLY A 685 -42.88 -47.73 40.52
CA GLY A 685 -44.11 -46.93 40.54
C GLY A 685 -45.17 -47.49 41.48
N PHE A 686 -45.34 -48.82 41.51
CA PHE A 686 -46.29 -49.48 42.43
C PHE A 686 -45.86 -49.36 43.90
N VAL A 687 -44.56 -49.42 44.20
CA VAL A 687 -44.01 -49.26 45.56
C VAL A 687 -44.07 -47.79 46.03
N LEU A 688 -43.82 -46.84 45.14
CA LEU A 688 -43.89 -45.40 45.45
C LEU A 688 -45.34 -44.91 45.60
N PHE A 689 -46.28 -45.45 44.81
CA PHE A 689 -47.71 -45.17 44.97
C PHE A 689 -48.25 -45.69 46.33
N LYS A 690 -47.74 -46.86 46.79
CA LYS A 690 -48.09 -47.40 48.12
C LYS A 690 -47.46 -46.62 49.28
N ARG A 691 -46.28 -46.00 49.08
CA ARG A 691 -45.60 -45.15 50.08
C ARG A 691 -46.12 -43.70 50.11
N TYR A 692 -46.71 -43.22 49.02
CA TYR A 692 -47.29 -41.88 48.91
C TYR A 692 -48.62 -41.72 49.67
N GLN A 693 -49.36 -42.81 49.93
CA GLN A 693 -50.59 -42.75 50.74
C GLN A 693 -50.36 -42.71 52.26
N GLN A 694 -49.14 -42.90 52.79
CA GLN A 694 -48.92 -43.09 54.23
C GLN A 694 -48.02 -42.06 54.94
N SER A 695 -47.56 -40.99 54.30
CA SER A 695 -46.79 -39.97 55.03
C SER A 695 -47.14 -38.55 54.59
N LYS A 696 -48.28 -38.07 55.09
CA LYS A 696 -48.61 -36.65 55.17
C LYS A 696 -48.50 -36.25 56.65
N ARG A 697 -47.35 -35.76 57.10
CA ARG A 697 -47.19 -34.98 58.36
C ARG A 697 -45.77 -34.40 58.50
N SER A 698 -45.71 -33.09 58.83
CA SER A 698 -44.55 -32.31 59.33
C SER A 698 -43.41 -32.02 58.33
N SER A 699 -43.31 -30.82 57.75
CA SER A 699 -42.80 -29.53 58.30
C SER A 699 -41.27 -29.46 58.46
N GLY A 700 -40.67 -28.45 57.82
CA GLY A 700 -39.63 -27.62 58.45
C GLY A 700 -38.17 -27.74 57.99
N GLN A 701 -37.78 -26.76 57.17
CA GLN A 701 -36.56 -25.91 57.26
C GLN A 701 -35.15 -26.35 56.80
N GLU A 702 -34.54 -25.38 56.11
CA GLU A 702 -33.15 -25.09 55.69
C GLU A 702 -31.97 -25.91 56.23
N MET A 703 -31.00 -26.22 55.34
CA MET A 703 -29.63 -25.67 55.44
C MET A 703 -28.74 -25.99 54.22
N THR A 704 -27.87 -25.02 53.95
CA THR A 704 -26.60 -24.97 53.21
C THR A 704 -25.86 -26.28 52.89
N GLY A 705 -25.25 -26.35 51.70
CA GLY A 705 -24.28 -27.39 51.34
C GLY A 705 -23.41 -27.02 50.13
N SER A 706 -22.23 -26.47 50.41
CA SER A 706 -21.12 -26.26 49.47
C SER A 706 -20.58 -27.59 48.93
N GLY A 707 -20.47 -27.72 47.61
CA GLY A 707 -19.84 -28.85 46.93
C GLY A 707 -18.68 -28.40 46.04
N LYS A 708 -17.52 -28.13 46.64
CA LYS A 708 -16.24 -28.02 45.89
C LYS A 708 -15.75 -29.42 45.56
N ARG A 709 -15.82 -29.80 44.28
CA ARG A 709 -15.01 -30.92 43.75
C ARG A 709 -13.60 -30.41 43.48
N SER A 710 -12.68 -31.03 44.21
CA SER A 710 -11.23 -30.99 44.07
C SER A 710 -10.81 -31.40 42.66
N GLY A 711 -10.14 -30.48 41.96
CA GLY A 711 -9.15 -30.77 40.94
C GLY A 711 -7.86 -30.08 41.35
N ASN A 712 -6.99 -30.79 42.09
CA ASN A 712 -5.55 -30.51 42.10
C ASN A 712 -5.06 -30.67 40.64
N SER A 713 -4.15 -29.88 40.09
CA SER A 713 -2.99 -29.13 40.59
C SER A 713 -2.71 -28.01 39.55
N TYR A 714 -2.13 -26.85 39.88
CA TYR A 714 -0.73 -26.72 40.27
C TYR A 714 -0.49 -25.62 41.33
N CYS A 715 -0.06 -26.01 42.53
CA CYS A 715 1.38 -26.11 42.79
C CYS A 715 1.80 -27.55 42.41
#